data_AF-A0A812I4T5-F1
#
_entry.id   AF-A0A812I4T5-F1
#
_cell.length_a   1.000
_cell.length_b   1.000
_cell.length_c   1.000
_cell.angle_alpha   90.00
_cell.angle_beta   90.00
_cell.angle_gamma   90.00
#
_symmetry.space_group_name_H-M   'P 1'
#
loop_
_entity.id
_entity.type
_entity.pdbx_description
1 polymer ?
#
loop_
_entity_poly.entity_id
_entity_poly.type
_entity_poly.pdbx_seq_one_letter_code
_entity_poly.pdbx_strand_id
1 'polypeptide(L)'
;MPTSNVALVDSCWVGKVQPELCCSEAGRSICFPPEQAFSFEGCCTEYLQSLQPDVQEQGLTCSQSGPTCSWLFKESLELDILDMAAVKHFCRDGLWRAGLSAEMMHTESFNRRLAHLSCFAGIAVLLSMCALAEAKTACGIGSASPLAHDQDPALSFFMVAFRALAMVTHCIDSSAWPITLAEFSSNFQLFIEQGCRFEWLRPPRGLTFVRSVGGSTLHDVMPWSQSGTQNHMEVHMRLNWALGAWDNRKYWEQKMQRAPEQLAKLREADRLNFCELAQLNGEMQPTEIRVLVLGSGPVAATRRFTCAYGAVGETVSCDAFARLYRQLAFETGFTPPEGFPEYCDVEELWQVYPKDYFHIVYVSNALDHTVHPVRGLRMLLWVLREDGQLLLRHLRNVHPERWSSLSDGQHQWGFDVTPDTAGSGSFVIWNHLHHWNISQILREDGAVVSARFKEPFVDVKVDLSAKGLGEAKSAGTLLKSEGIKVDMAFTSYLKRAIKTCDLALESADQLFVPVEKSWRLNERMYGGLTGLDKKETVKKHGAEQVQVWRRSFDVPPPPIEDDSEFNPAKEKKYAALNKADIPKTECLKDTIARVMPFWESAIAPELKKGKTIFVAAHGNSIRAILKFLEGISDDDITGLEIPTGRPLMYNLDADLKPIPSADAIAPLKFGKYLGNLDEIKAAAEAVKNQTKVAAPAGAAAAPDSKTIMAIKAREIFDSRGNPTVEVDLCTGTALFRAAVPSGASTGIYEALELRDGDKGRLLGKGVLKAVANVNDILGPKLLGMDVTDQSKIDKMMVEEIDGSKNEWGWSKSKVGANAILAVSMAVCRAGAAASAMPLYQYIAKISGKNTDKFVMPVPSFNVINGGSHAGNRLACQEFMILPVGASSFKEAMVIGAEVYHNLKSVIKKKYGQDACNVGDEGGFAPNVQDNNEALDVLMEAIEKSGHSAKVKIGTDVAASEFYSAEAKTYDLDFKNPSSPAEMKKTAPQLADYYKAWLDKYPFVSIEDPFDQDDWDAYKHFMSEVGTRVQIVGDDLLVTNPTRVKKALEVGACNALLLKVNQIGSITEAIEAATMSQNAGWGVMVSHRSGETEDSFIADLVVGLRTGQIKTGAPCRSERLSKYNQLLRIEEELGGLASYAGVDFRSPK
;
A
#
# COMPACT_ATOMS: atom_id res chain seq x y z
N MET A 1 -41.47 -28.56 -11.33
CA MET A 1 -41.37 -29.67 -12.31
C MET A 1 -42.70 -29.77 -13.04
N PRO A 2 -42.79 -30.30 -14.29
CA PRO A 2 -41.74 -30.58 -15.29
C PRO A 2 -41.67 -29.39 -16.30
N THR A 3 -41.17 -29.37 -17.55
CA THR A 3 -40.02 -29.93 -18.31
C THR A 3 -39.82 -28.97 -19.51
N SER A 4 -38.72 -28.22 -19.65
CA SER A 4 -37.41 -28.58 -20.26
C SER A 4 -37.37 -28.67 -21.81
N ASN A 5 -36.48 -27.86 -22.41
CA ASN A 5 -35.68 -28.10 -23.61
C ASN A 5 -36.37 -28.37 -24.98
N VAL A 6 -35.95 -27.60 -26.01
CA VAL A 6 -35.03 -28.04 -27.08
C VAL A 6 -34.64 -26.80 -27.92
N ALA A 7 -33.46 -26.80 -28.54
CA ALA A 7 -32.96 -25.72 -29.41
C ALA A 7 -32.82 -26.20 -30.87
N LEU A 8 -32.79 -25.27 -31.85
CA LEU A 8 -32.08 -25.42 -33.14
C LEU A 8 -32.08 -24.12 -33.98
N VAL A 9 -30.87 -23.57 -34.17
CA VAL A 9 -30.25 -22.95 -35.37
C VAL A 9 -31.11 -22.19 -36.42
N ASP A 10 -30.69 -20.94 -36.65
CA ASP A 10 -30.69 -20.11 -37.87
C ASP A 10 -31.48 -20.53 -39.13
N SER A 11 -32.27 -19.59 -39.68
CA SER A 11 -31.77 -18.69 -40.75
C SER A 11 -32.90 -17.96 -41.52
N CYS A 12 -32.67 -16.69 -41.88
CA CYS A 12 -32.86 -16.14 -43.24
C CYS A 12 -32.74 -14.60 -43.29
N TRP A 13 -31.97 -14.10 -44.26
CA TRP A 13 -31.82 -12.67 -44.59
C TRP A 13 -32.51 -12.38 -45.93
N VAL A 14 -33.21 -11.26 -46.05
CA VAL A 14 -33.63 -10.67 -47.35
C VAL A 14 -33.62 -9.14 -47.21
N GLY A 15 -32.96 -8.34 -48.05
CA GLY A 15 -32.01 -8.66 -49.13
C GLY A 15 -32.01 -7.61 -50.26
N LYS A 16 -30.83 -7.29 -50.83
CA LYS A 16 -30.54 -6.74 -52.17
C LYS A 16 -29.00 -6.57 -52.33
N VAL A 17 -28.30 -7.21 -53.28
CA VAL A 17 -28.23 -6.98 -54.76
C VAL A 17 -27.27 -5.83 -55.11
N GLN A 18 -26.19 -5.99 -55.91
CA GLN A 18 -25.56 -7.18 -56.54
C GLN A 18 -24.04 -6.95 -56.87
N PRO A 19 -23.28 -7.97 -57.34
CA PRO A 19 -21.80 -7.96 -57.42
C PRO A 19 -21.17 -8.17 -58.84
N GLU A 20 -19.84 -8.22 -58.91
CA GLU A 20 -19.01 -8.92 -59.92
C GLU A 20 -17.89 -9.71 -59.19
N LEU A 21 -17.76 -11.04 -59.37
CA LEU A 21 -16.81 -11.80 -60.22
C LEU A 21 -15.33 -11.84 -59.69
N CYS A 22 -14.58 -12.96 -59.65
CA CYS A 22 -14.85 -14.37 -60.06
C CYS A 22 -13.92 -15.42 -59.37
N CYS A 23 -14.14 -16.69 -59.71
CA CYS A 23 -13.42 -17.98 -59.52
C CYS A 23 -11.87 -18.00 -59.71
N SER A 24 -11.06 -19.04 -59.39
CA SER A 24 -11.25 -20.40 -58.81
C SER A 24 -9.93 -21.16 -58.49
N GLU A 25 -10.03 -22.22 -57.66
CA GLU A 25 -9.31 -23.53 -57.69
C GLU A 25 -7.76 -23.71 -57.58
N ALA A 26 -7.40 -24.61 -56.66
CA ALA A 26 -6.44 -25.74 -56.74
C ALA A 26 -4.94 -25.57 -57.09
N GLY A 27 -4.09 -26.36 -56.42
CA GLY A 27 -2.70 -26.65 -56.86
C GLY A 27 -1.79 -27.23 -55.77
N ARG A 28 -1.15 -28.39 -56.03
CA ARG A 28 -0.25 -29.07 -55.07
C ARG A 28 1.18 -28.54 -55.09
N SER A 29 1.84 -28.64 -53.93
CA SER A 29 3.28 -28.54 -53.67
C SER A 29 4.20 -29.33 -54.61
N ILE A 30 5.41 -28.80 -54.87
CA ILE A 30 6.69 -29.50 -55.10
C ILE A 30 7.83 -28.52 -54.77
N CYS A 31 8.99 -29.01 -54.30
CA CYS A 31 10.18 -28.22 -53.99
C CYS A 31 11.35 -28.55 -54.93
N PHE A 32 12.24 -27.59 -55.20
CA PHE A 32 13.72 -27.63 -55.03
C PHE A 32 14.40 -26.37 -55.66
N PRO A 33 15.63 -25.97 -55.26
CA PRO A 33 16.37 -24.75 -55.67
C PRO A 33 17.23 -25.02 -56.96
N PRO A 34 18.14 -24.13 -57.49
CA PRO A 34 18.78 -22.96 -56.84
C PRO A 34 19.15 -21.70 -57.69
N GLU A 35 19.71 -20.71 -56.97
CA GLU A 35 20.82 -19.78 -57.33
C GLU A 35 20.76 -18.71 -58.46
N GLN A 36 21.37 -17.55 -58.10
CA GLN A 36 22.11 -16.55 -58.89
C GLN A 36 21.42 -15.50 -59.82
N ALA A 37 21.40 -14.26 -59.29
CA ALA A 37 22.08 -13.05 -59.84
C ALA A 37 21.41 -12.14 -60.91
N PHE A 38 22.12 -11.02 -61.19
CA PHE A 38 21.87 -9.87 -62.08
C PHE A 38 20.90 -8.75 -61.62
N SER A 39 21.06 -7.49 -62.09
CA SER A 39 22.09 -6.46 -61.78
C SER A 39 21.85 -5.14 -62.58
N PHE A 40 22.81 -4.20 -62.57
CA PHE A 40 22.83 -2.85 -63.20
C PHE A 40 21.90 -1.79 -62.55
N GLU A 41 22.28 -0.54 -62.25
CA GLU A 41 23.17 0.50 -62.85
C GLU A 41 22.56 1.32 -64.01
N GLY A 42 22.73 2.65 -63.98
CA GLY A 42 22.29 3.57 -65.05
C GLY A 42 22.48 5.07 -64.73
N CYS A 43 23.47 5.70 -65.35
CA CYS A 43 23.77 7.15 -65.32
C CYS A 43 22.89 7.96 -66.32
N CYS A 44 22.93 9.30 -66.48
CA CYS A 44 23.30 10.44 -65.63
C CYS A 44 22.97 11.76 -66.38
N THR A 45 22.41 12.77 -65.69
CA THR A 45 22.21 14.18 -66.13
C THR A 45 21.71 15.02 -64.92
N GLU A 46 21.99 16.31 -64.75
CA GLU A 46 23.01 17.18 -65.38
C GLU A 46 23.52 18.25 -64.36
N TYR A 47 23.97 19.45 -64.77
CA TYR A 47 25.14 20.08 -64.14
C TYR A 47 25.12 21.63 -63.99
N LEU A 48 25.39 22.11 -62.76
CA LEU A 48 25.87 23.45 -62.33
C LEU A 48 25.29 24.75 -62.96
N GLN A 49 24.56 25.51 -62.14
CA GLN A 49 24.57 26.99 -62.02
C GLN A 49 23.80 27.38 -60.74
N SER A 50 24.16 28.37 -59.93
CA SER A 50 25.26 29.35 -60.00
C SER A 50 25.78 29.73 -58.60
N LEU A 51 27.09 29.88 -58.44
CA LEU A 51 27.72 30.65 -57.35
C LEU A 51 28.33 31.92 -57.93
N GLN A 52 28.26 33.03 -57.19
CA GLN A 52 29.23 34.12 -57.32
C GLN A 52 29.84 34.45 -55.95
N PRO A 53 31.13 34.84 -55.89
CA PRO A 53 31.84 35.12 -54.65
C PRO A 53 31.83 36.61 -54.30
N ASP A 54 32.24 36.92 -53.07
CA ASP A 54 32.95 38.16 -52.77
C ASP A 54 34.11 37.88 -51.80
N VAL A 55 35.22 38.61 -51.97
CA VAL A 55 36.49 38.39 -51.27
C VAL A 55 37.18 39.72 -50.97
N GLN A 56 37.46 39.98 -49.69
CA GLN A 56 38.56 40.79 -49.13
C GLN A 56 38.60 40.48 -47.62
N GLU A 57 39.74 40.18 -46.95
CA GLU A 57 41.00 40.93 -46.80
C GLU A 57 40.83 42.21 -45.92
N GLN A 58 41.74 42.58 -45.00
CA GLN A 58 43.10 42.08 -44.69
C GLN A 58 43.53 42.46 -43.25
N GLY A 59 44.66 41.88 -42.74
CA GLY A 59 45.36 42.29 -41.50
C GLY A 59 45.39 41.20 -40.41
N LEU A 60 46.44 40.39 -40.17
CA LEU A 60 47.90 40.60 -40.00
C LEU A 60 48.23 41.37 -38.69
N THR A 61 49.20 40.98 -37.84
CA THR A 61 50.39 40.09 -37.99
C THR A 61 50.65 39.14 -36.78
N CYS A 62 51.65 38.25 -36.93
CA CYS A 62 52.20 37.34 -35.90
C CYS A 62 53.67 37.73 -35.57
N SER A 63 54.17 37.46 -34.34
CA SER A 63 55.61 37.31 -33.95
C SER A 63 55.73 36.92 -32.44
N GLN A 64 56.67 36.15 -31.85
CA GLN A 64 57.91 35.43 -32.27
C GLN A 64 58.19 34.13 -31.43
N SER A 65 59.10 33.28 -31.94
CA SER A 65 60.07 32.29 -31.33
C SER A 65 60.08 31.92 -29.82
N GLY A 66 60.60 30.76 -29.36
CA GLY A 66 61.53 29.79 -30.00
C GLY A 66 61.83 28.49 -29.17
N PRO A 67 62.87 27.68 -29.49
CA PRO A 67 62.90 26.22 -29.19
C PRO A 67 64.11 25.64 -28.40
N THR A 68 64.02 24.38 -27.94
CA THR A 68 65.16 23.42 -27.78
C THR A 68 64.70 21.96 -27.58
N CYS A 69 65.61 20.97 -27.59
CA CYS A 69 65.30 19.51 -27.65
C CYS A 69 65.69 18.71 -26.39
N SER A 70 64.95 17.63 -26.12
CA SER A 70 65.35 16.30 -25.56
C SER A 70 66.28 16.19 -24.34
N TRP A 71 65.93 15.33 -23.35
CA TRP A 71 66.88 14.39 -22.71
C TRP A 71 66.17 13.19 -22.04
N LEU A 72 66.93 12.27 -21.43
CA LEU A 72 66.62 10.85 -21.19
C LEU A 72 65.78 10.45 -19.93
N PHE A 73 65.03 9.34 -20.09
CA PHE A 73 64.81 8.19 -19.16
C PHE A 73 64.10 8.29 -17.77
N LYS A 74 63.28 7.23 -17.55
CA LYS A 74 63.12 6.35 -16.37
C LYS A 74 61.97 6.54 -15.35
N GLU A 75 61.16 5.48 -15.29
CA GLU A 75 60.50 4.83 -14.14
C GLU A 75 59.94 5.63 -12.94
N SER A 76 58.61 5.53 -12.83
CA SER A 76 57.86 5.02 -11.67
C SER A 76 57.37 5.96 -10.56
N LEU A 77 56.18 5.56 -10.08
CA LEU A 77 55.50 5.85 -8.80
C LEU A 77 54.73 7.17 -8.60
N GLU A 78 53.58 6.94 -7.95
CA GLU A 78 52.71 7.83 -7.18
C GLU A 78 51.89 8.91 -7.91
N LEU A 79 50.78 9.28 -7.26
CA LEU A 79 49.77 10.20 -7.76
C LEU A 79 50.13 11.62 -7.35
N ASP A 80 49.70 12.62 -8.12
CA ASP A 80 48.95 13.71 -7.49
C ASP A 80 48.03 14.50 -8.44
N ILE A 81 46.91 14.91 -7.83
CA ILE A 81 46.07 16.11 -8.02
C ILE A 81 46.16 16.92 -9.34
N LEU A 82 45.00 16.98 -10.03
CA LEU A 82 44.44 18.08 -10.86
C LEU A 82 45.34 18.86 -11.85
N ASP A 83 45.03 18.75 -13.14
CA ASP A 83 45.00 19.91 -14.05
C ASP A 83 43.74 19.89 -14.95
N MET A 84 42.89 20.91 -14.80
CA MET A 84 41.65 21.12 -15.57
C MET A 84 41.85 21.94 -16.86
N ALA A 85 43.06 22.40 -17.17
CA ALA A 85 43.34 23.22 -18.35
C ALA A 85 43.29 22.43 -19.66
N ALA A 86 43.84 21.22 -19.69
CA ALA A 86 44.04 20.45 -20.93
C ALA A 86 42.72 20.06 -21.63
N VAL A 87 41.69 19.66 -20.86
CA VAL A 87 40.40 19.18 -21.41
C VAL A 87 39.65 20.28 -22.17
N LYS A 88 39.78 21.55 -21.73
CA LYS A 88 39.09 22.70 -22.33
C LYS A 88 39.51 23.04 -23.77
N HIS A 89 40.68 22.57 -24.23
CA HIS A 89 41.15 22.88 -25.58
C HIS A 89 40.73 21.84 -26.63
N PHE A 90 40.49 20.59 -26.22
CA PHE A 90 40.18 19.50 -27.17
C PHE A 90 38.72 19.48 -27.65
N CYS A 91 37.79 20.13 -26.92
CA CYS A 91 36.35 20.05 -27.20
C CYS A 91 35.79 21.24 -28.00
N ARG A 92 36.63 22.10 -28.60
CA ARG A 92 36.16 23.32 -29.29
C ARG A 92 36.19 23.22 -30.83
N ASP A 93 37.14 22.48 -31.41
CA ASP A 93 37.29 22.38 -32.86
C ASP A 93 37.56 20.91 -33.29
N GLY A 94 36.83 20.43 -34.29
CA GLY A 94 37.26 19.26 -35.08
C GLY A 94 36.53 17.92 -34.93
N LEU A 95 35.18 17.88 -34.91
CA LEU A 95 34.45 16.61 -35.14
C LEU A 95 33.13 16.75 -35.93
N TRP A 96 33.16 17.45 -37.07
CA TRP A 96 32.04 17.51 -38.03
C TRP A 96 32.39 17.19 -39.49
N ARG A 97 33.58 16.60 -39.74
CA ARG A 97 33.99 16.12 -41.08
C ARG A 97 34.83 14.84 -40.99
N ALA A 98 34.15 13.70 -40.90
CA ALA A 98 34.73 12.38 -41.11
C ALA A 98 33.69 11.47 -41.78
N GLY A 99 33.60 11.53 -43.12
CA GLY A 99 32.80 10.57 -43.89
C GLY A 99 33.52 9.23 -43.95
N LEU A 100 32.88 8.17 -43.46
CA LEU A 100 33.38 6.80 -43.54
C LEU A 100 32.40 5.96 -44.39
N SER A 101 32.93 5.28 -45.40
CA SER A 101 32.17 4.41 -46.31
C SER A 101 31.86 3.05 -45.67
N ALA A 102 30.88 2.34 -46.23
CA ALA A 102 30.26 1.16 -45.61
C ALA A 102 31.14 -0.11 -45.49
N GLU A 103 32.35 -0.13 -46.05
CA GLU A 103 33.16 -1.36 -46.20
C GLU A 103 34.04 -1.72 -44.98
N MET A 104 34.03 -0.94 -43.89
CA MET A 104 34.79 -1.25 -42.67
C MET A 104 33.98 -1.84 -41.50
N MET A 105 32.69 -2.12 -41.68
CA MET A 105 31.79 -2.54 -40.57
C MET A 105 31.97 -3.99 -40.06
N HIS A 106 32.92 -4.78 -40.60
CA HIS A 106 33.08 -6.20 -40.28
C HIS A 106 34.42 -6.56 -39.57
N THR A 107 34.90 -5.73 -38.64
CA THR A 107 35.91 -6.17 -37.67
C THR A 107 35.55 -5.81 -36.23
N GLU A 108 35.72 -6.75 -35.31
CA GLU A 108 35.33 -6.63 -33.90
C GLU A 108 36.05 -5.48 -33.16
N SER A 109 37.24 -5.09 -33.65
CA SER A 109 38.01 -3.98 -33.08
C SER A 109 37.38 -2.61 -33.31
N PHE A 110 36.57 -2.44 -34.36
CA PHE A 110 35.91 -1.17 -34.68
C PHE A 110 34.75 -0.89 -33.72
N ASN A 111 33.92 -1.89 -33.44
CA ASN A 111 32.79 -1.77 -32.51
C ASN A 111 33.25 -1.45 -31.07
N ARG A 112 34.35 -2.06 -30.60
CA ARG A 112 34.94 -1.70 -29.29
C ARG A 112 35.40 -0.23 -29.25
N ARG A 113 36.01 0.29 -30.32
CA ARG A 113 36.45 1.70 -30.40
C ARG A 113 35.27 2.67 -30.41
N LEU A 114 34.19 2.34 -31.13
CA LEU A 114 32.96 3.13 -31.13
C LEU A 114 32.31 3.20 -29.74
N ALA A 115 32.19 2.06 -29.04
CA ALA A 115 31.68 2.02 -27.67
C ALA A 115 32.49 2.90 -26.70
N HIS A 116 33.84 2.83 -26.77
CA HIS A 116 34.70 3.70 -25.95
C HIS A 116 34.52 5.19 -26.27
N LEU A 117 34.39 5.57 -27.55
CA LEU A 117 34.10 6.96 -27.95
C LEU A 117 32.74 7.45 -27.43
N SER A 118 31.69 6.62 -27.47
CA SER A 118 30.38 6.94 -26.92
C SER A 118 30.43 7.17 -25.40
N CYS A 119 31.14 6.33 -24.65
CA CYS A 119 31.29 6.50 -23.20
C CYS A 119 32.09 7.77 -22.85
N PHE A 120 33.17 8.07 -23.56
CA PHE A 120 33.95 9.30 -23.34
C PHE A 120 33.12 10.57 -23.60
N ALA A 121 32.27 10.58 -24.63
CA ALA A 121 31.36 11.69 -24.88
C ALA A 121 30.36 11.92 -23.73
N GLY A 122 29.76 10.84 -23.20
CA GLY A 122 28.84 10.92 -22.05
C GLY A 122 29.52 11.44 -20.77
N ILE A 123 30.74 10.97 -20.49
CA ILE A 123 31.54 11.40 -19.32
C ILE A 123 31.97 12.87 -19.46
N ALA A 124 32.39 13.30 -20.66
CA ALA A 124 32.77 14.69 -20.93
C ALA A 124 31.60 15.67 -20.74
N VAL A 125 30.38 15.28 -21.13
CA VAL A 125 29.15 16.06 -20.87
C VAL A 125 28.88 16.16 -19.37
N LEU A 126 28.90 15.05 -18.64
CA LEU A 126 28.67 15.03 -17.18
C LEU A 126 29.67 15.92 -16.43
N LEU A 127 30.98 15.78 -16.69
CA LEU A 127 32.02 16.58 -16.05
C LEU A 127 31.90 18.08 -16.38
N SER A 128 31.54 18.40 -17.63
CA SER A 128 31.30 19.79 -18.05
C SER A 128 30.08 20.41 -17.35
N MET A 129 29.06 19.60 -17.02
CA MET A 129 27.85 20.05 -16.32
C MET A 129 28.06 20.21 -14.82
N CYS A 130 28.84 19.35 -14.17
CA CYS A 130 29.25 19.55 -12.77
C CYS A 130 30.03 20.86 -12.58
N ALA A 131 31.02 21.12 -13.45
CA ALA A 131 31.77 22.38 -13.45
C ALA A 131 30.88 23.63 -13.69
N LEU A 132 29.75 23.47 -14.40
CA LEU A 132 28.77 24.54 -14.60
C LEU A 132 27.85 24.77 -13.38
N ALA A 133 27.68 23.76 -12.53
CA ALA A 133 26.93 23.87 -11.28
C ALA A 133 27.77 24.56 -10.19
N GLU A 134 29.03 24.14 -10.00
CA GLU A 134 29.97 24.76 -9.06
C GLU A 134 30.25 26.23 -9.38
N ALA A 135 30.36 26.58 -10.68
CA ALA A 135 30.51 27.96 -11.12
C ALA A 135 29.31 28.87 -10.75
N LYS A 136 28.11 28.31 -10.55
CA LYS A 136 26.93 29.09 -10.12
C LYS A 136 26.89 29.31 -8.61
N THR A 137 27.32 28.34 -7.79
CA THR A 137 27.40 28.51 -6.34
C THR A 137 28.58 29.40 -5.92
N ALA A 138 29.67 29.43 -6.68
CA ALA A 138 30.87 30.20 -6.33
C ALA A 138 30.76 31.73 -6.56
N CYS A 139 29.92 32.21 -7.49
CA CYS A 139 30.00 33.60 -7.98
C CYS A 139 29.00 34.61 -7.40
N GLY A 140 27.89 34.19 -6.76
CA GLY A 140 27.06 35.08 -5.93
C GLY A 140 26.42 36.31 -6.61
N ILE A 141 26.08 36.25 -7.91
CA ILE A 141 25.48 37.38 -8.66
C ILE A 141 23.94 37.25 -8.70
N GLY A 142 23.23 38.37 -8.49
CA GLY A 142 21.76 38.44 -8.51
C GLY A 142 21.16 39.28 -9.65
N SER A 143 19.84 39.14 -9.81
CA SER A 143 18.89 39.98 -10.55
C SER A 143 18.99 40.15 -12.10
N ALA A 144 17.90 39.73 -12.76
CA ALA A 144 17.14 40.48 -13.79
C ALA A 144 17.66 40.65 -15.25
N SER A 145 17.37 39.62 -16.09
CA SER A 145 16.69 39.76 -17.41
C SER A 145 17.38 40.50 -18.59
N PRO A 146 16.80 40.53 -19.80
CA PRO A 146 16.18 39.44 -20.57
C PRO A 146 16.77 39.29 -22.00
N LEU A 147 16.63 38.11 -22.61
CA LEU A 147 16.57 37.95 -24.08
C LEU A 147 16.00 36.56 -24.43
N ALA A 148 15.40 36.41 -25.62
CA ALA A 148 14.57 35.25 -25.97
C ALA A 148 15.13 34.42 -27.12
N HIS A 149 14.95 33.10 -27.05
CA HIS A 149 14.16 32.35 -28.03
C HIS A 149 13.87 30.90 -27.55
N ASP A 150 12.95 30.24 -28.23
CA ASP A 150 12.43 28.91 -27.89
C ASP A 150 13.50 27.81 -27.99
N GLN A 151 13.93 27.27 -26.84
CA GLN A 151 13.77 25.86 -26.47
C GLN A 151 13.90 25.74 -24.95
N ASP A 152 13.04 24.94 -24.29
CA ASP A 152 13.15 24.69 -22.85
C ASP A 152 14.43 23.90 -22.53
N PRO A 153 15.38 24.45 -21.72
CA PRO A 153 16.58 23.73 -21.32
C PRO A 153 16.26 22.45 -20.52
N ALA A 154 15.16 22.42 -19.78
CA ALA A 154 14.73 21.23 -19.02
C ALA A 154 14.22 20.12 -19.96
N LEU A 155 13.54 20.46 -21.06
CA LEU A 155 13.13 19.50 -22.08
C LEU A 155 14.33 18.91 -22.83
N SER A 156 15.35 19.73 -23.14
CA SER A 156 16.62 19.25 -23.71
C SER A 156 17.38 18.35 -22.72
N PHE A 157 17.43 18.74 -21.44
CA PHE A 157 18.01 17.94 -20.35
C PHE A 157 17.30 16.60 -20.21
N PHE A 158 15.96 16.58 -20.23
CA PHE A 158 15.13 15.38 -20.17
C PHE A 158 15.36 14.45 -21.37
N MET A 159 15.39 15.00 -22.59
CA MET A 159 15.65 14.21 -23.81
C MET A 159 17.05 13.59 -23.84
N VAL A 160 18.07 14.29 -23.32
CA VAL A 160 19.43 13.73 -23.19
C VAL A 160 19.51 12.70 -22.07
N ALA A 161 18.92 12.96 -20.90
CA ALA A 161 18.90 12.01 -19.78
C ALA A 161 18.13 10.73 -20.12
N PHE A 162 16.97 10.83 -20.80
CA PHE A 162 16.18 9.67 -21.22
C PHE A 162 16.90 8.85 -22.30
N ARG A 163 17.58 9.51 -23.25
CA ARG A 163 18.45 8.82 -24.24
C ARG A 163 19.66 8.17 -23.58
N ALA A 164 20.26 8.80 -22.57
CA ALA A 164 21.33 8.20 -21.78
C ALA A 164 20.83 6.96 -21.01
N LEU A 165 19.64 7.01 -20.39
CA LEU A 165 19.05 5.88 -19.66
C LEU A 165 18.64 4.72 -20.59
N ALA A 166 18.14 5.05 -21.79
CA ALA A 166 17.90 4.07 -22.86
C ALA A 166 19.21 3.45 -23.38
N MET A 167 20.29 4.24 -23.52
CA MET A 167 21.63 3.71 -23.82
C MET A 167 22.16 2.85 -22.67
N VAL A 168 21.97 3.21 -21.41
CA VAL A 168 22.39 2.41 -20.24
C VAL A 168 21.73 1.03 -20.29
N THR A 169 20.41 0.98 -20.44
CA THR A 169 19.66 -0.28 -20.53
C THR A 169 20.05 -1.11 -21.77
N HIS A 170 20.28 -0.48 -22.93
CA HIS A 170 20.70 -1.20 -24.14
C HIS A 170 22.16 -1.68 -24.09
N CYS A 171 23.07 -0.95 -23.44
CA CYS A 171 24.47 -1.34 -23.26
C CYS A 171 24.68 -2.40 -22.17
N ILE A 172 23.78 -2.49 -21.18
CA ILE A 172 23.74 -3.62 -20.22
C ILE A 172 23.43 -4.92 -20.97
N ASP A 173 22.50 -4.90 -21.93
CA ASP A 173 22.18 -6.02 -22.83
C ASP A 173 23.33 -6.31 -23.84
N SER A 174 24.37 -5.45 -23.92
CA SER A 174 25.49 -5.55 -24.88
C SER A 174 26.89 -5.65 -24.25
N SER A 175 27.01 -6.02 -22.97
CA SER A 175 28.23 -6.54 -22.32
C SER A 175 29.47 -5.63 -22.16
N ALA A 176 29.38 -4.32 -22.38
CA ALA A 176 30.54 -3.41 -22.34
C ALA A 176 30.39 -2.24 -21.34
N TRP A 177 30.98 -2.37 -20.14
CA TRP A 177 31.04 -1.28 -19.15
C TRP A 177 32.37 -1.29 -18.33
N PRO A 178 33.13 -0.18 -18.25
CA PRO A 178 34.46 -0.15 -17.61
C PRO A 178 34.54 0.70 -16.32
N ILE A 179 33.43 0.99 -15.64
CA ILE A 179 33.36 1.80 -14.40
C ILE A 179 32.63 1.00 -13.30
N THR A 180 33.07 1.14 -12.05
CA THR A 180 32.49 0.46 -10.89
C THR A 180 31.17 1.10 -10.45
N LEU A 181 30.11 0.30 -10.38
CA LEU A 181 28.73 0.78 -10.19
C LEU A 181 28.49 1.53 -8.85
N ALA A 182 29.36 1.34 -7.86
CA ALA A 182 29.34 2.06 -6.59
C ALA A 182 29.55 3.59 -6.76
N GLU A 183 30.40 4.00 -7.71
CA GLU A 183 30.63 5.42 -8.00
C GLU A 183 29.39 6.07 -8.61
N PHE A 184 28.65 5.35 -9.47
CA PHE A 184 27.39 5.82 -10.03
C PHE A 184 26.29 5.94 -8.98
N SER A 185 26.11 4.91 -8.14
CA SER A 185 25.11 4.91 -7.07
C SER A 185 25.31 6.06 -6.08
N SER A 186 26.56 6.32 -5.69
CA SER A 186 26.90 7.37 -4.72
C SER A 186 26.56 8.79 -5.24
N ASN A 187 26.80 9.04 -6.53
CA ASN A 187 26.48 10.33 -7.16
C ASN A 187 24.97 10.49 -7.44
N PHE A 188 24.24 9.41 -7.72
CA PHE A 188 22.79 9.48 -7.97
C PHE A 188 21.98 9.70 -6.69
N GLN A 189 22.45 9.18 -5.56
CA GLN A 189 21.79 9.34 -4.25
C GLN A 189 21.76 10.82 -3.81
N LEU A 190 22.88 11.53 -4.00
CA LEU A 190 23.00 12.99 -3.85
C LEU A 190 21.99 13.80 -4.69
N PHE A 191 21.50 13.24 -5.80
CA PHE A 191 20.56 13.90 -6.71
C PHE A 191 19.09 13.76 -6.27
N ILE A 192 18.76 12.68 -5.54
CA ILE A 192 17.41 12.44 -4.99
C ILE A 192 17.18 13.29 -3.73
N GLU A 193 18.22 13.49 -2.91
CA GLU A 193 18.15 14.30 -1.67
C GLU A 193 17.85 15.80 -1.93
N GLN A 194 17.93 16.27 -3.18
CA GLN A 194 17.69 17.66 -3.58
C GLN A 194 16.30 17.93 -4.21
N GLY A 195 15.35 16.99 -4.10
CA GLY A 195 13.91 17.34 -3.96
C GLY A 195 13.10 17.75 -5.20
N CYS A 196 13.48 17.36 -6.42
CA CYS A 196 12.70 17.66 -7.62
C CYS A 196 11.42 16.80 -7.77
N ARG A 197 10.30 17.39 -8.22
CA ARG A 197 9.01 16.72 -8.51
C ARG A 197 8.48 17.12 -9.90
N PHE A 198 7.84 16.19 -10.61
CA PHE A 198 7.20 16.42 -11.93
C PHE A 198 5.96 15.52 -12.14
N GLU A 199 4.98 15.97 -12.93
CA GLU A 199 3.81 15.20 -13.43
C GLU A 199 3.47 15.62 -14.87
N TRP A 200 2.99 14.72 -15.75
CA TRP A 200 2.12 15.03 -16.92
C TRP A 200 1.48 13.78 -17.58
N LEU A 201 0.16 13.84 -17.82
CA LEU A 201 -0.70 13.26 -18.91
C LEU A 201 -0.79 11.73 -19.27
N ARG A 202 -2.03 11.34 -19.62
CA ARG A 202 -2.55 10.10 -20.29
C ARG A 202 -3.13 10.50 -21.69
N PRO A 203 -3.75 9.64 -22.57
CA PRO A 203 -4.25 8.24 -22.47
C PRO A 203 -3.75 7.34 -23.67
N PRO A 204 -4.34 6.18 -24.10
CA PRO A 204 -5.53 5.41 -23.61
C PRO A 204 -5.43 3.84 -23.53
N ARG A 205 -6.28 3.22 -22.67
CA ARG A 205 -6.87 1.84 -22.70
C ARG A 205 -5.95 0.60 -22.88
N GLY A 206 -6.17 -0.59 -22.29
CA GLY A 206 -7.10 -1.10 -21.26
C GLY A 206 -6.77 -2.60 -21.00
N LEU A 207 -6.57 -3.09 -19.77
CA LEU A 207 -7.61 -3.55 -18.80
C LEU A 207 -8.23 -4.92 -19.22
N THR A 208 -8.14 -5.98 -18.39
CA THR A 208 -8.16 -7.43 -18.79
C THR A 208 -8.85 -8.36 -17.75
N PHE A 209 -9.31 -9.60 -18.06
CA PHE A 209 -9.35 -10.74 -17.10
C PHE A 209 -9.73 -12.17 -17.61
N VAL A 210 -10.00 -13.09 -16.67
CA VAL A 210 -10.58 -14.45 -16.76
C VAL A 210 -11.89 -14.49 -15.93
N ARG A 211 -12.79 -15.47 -16.13
CA ARG A 211 -14.20 -15.44 -15.68
C ARG A 211 -14.75 -16.84 -15.40
N SER A 212 -15.70 -17.00 -14.47
CA SER A 212 -16.71 -18.09 -14.53
C SER A 212 -18.01 -17.82 -13.74
N VAL A 213 -18.96 -17.12 -14.37
CA VAL A 213 -20.42 -17.24 -14.13
C VAL A 213 -21.13 -17.03 -15.50
N GLY A 214 -22.43 -17.32 -15.59
CA GLY A 214 -23.28 -17.06 -16.76
C GLY A 214 -23.19 -15.62 -17.34
N GLY A 215 -23.68 -15.45 -18.56
CA GLY A 215 -23.30 -14.38 -19.51
C GLY A 215 -23.05 -12.95 -18.98
N SER A 216 -21.78 -12.53 -19.05
CA SER A 216 -21.37 -11.16 -19.41
C SER A 216 -19.97 -11.19 -20.08
N THR A 217 -19.55 -10.08 -20.69
CA THR A 217 -18.36 -9.98 -21.56
C THR A 217 -17.22 -9.16 -20.94
N LEU A 218 -16.00 -9.31 -21.48
CA LEU A 218 -14.71 -8.97 -20.85
C LEU A 218 -14.39 -7.48 -20.54
N HIS A 219 -15.36 -6.57 -20.55
CA HIS A 219 -15.09 -5.12 -20.41
C HIS A 219 -15.01 -4.62 -18.95
N ASP A 220 -15.51 -5.38 -17.97
CA ASP A 220 -15.89 -4.82 -16.67
C ASP A 220 -14.83 -4.97 -15.55
N VAL A 221 -13.87 -5.88 -15.70
CA VAL A 221 -13.08 -6.42 -14.55
C VAL A 221 -11.81 -5.63 -14.21
N MET A 222 -11.60 -4.43 -14.77
CA MET A 222 -10.36 -3.68 -14.53
C MET A 222 -10.55 -2.17 -14.74
N PRO A 223 -10.43 -1.34 -13.68
CA PRO A 223 -10.29 0.11 -13.76
C PRO A 223 -8.94 0.62 -13.21
N TRP A 224 -8.06 1.15 -14.07
CA TRP A 224 -6.81 1.83 -13.65
C TRP A 224 -7.10 3.24 -13.14
N SER A 225 -7.23 3.41 -11.82
CA SER A 225 -7.36 4.72 -11.16
C SER A 225 -6.19 5.66 -11.50
N GLN A 226 -6.39 6.97 -11.32
CA GLN A 226 -5.44 8.02 -11.73
C GLN A 226 -4.87 8.75 -10.51
N SER A 227 -3.65 8.38 -10.10
CA SER A 227 -2.83 9.18 -9.17
C SER A 227 -1.37 9.15 -9.62
N GLY A 228 -0.76 10.33 -9.81
CA GLY A 228 0.61 10.48 -10.33
C GLY A 228 1.73 9.96 -9.43
N THR A 229 1.40 9.51 -8.22
CA THR A 229 2.33 9.14 -7.15
C THR A 229 3.10 7.83 -7.37
N GLN A 230 2.72 6.98 -8.33
CA GLN A 230 3.36 5.66 -8.52
C GLN A 230 4.66 5.69 -9.34
N ASN A 231 4.89 6.69 -10.20
CA ASN A 231 5.95 6.63 -11.23
C ASN A 231 7.39 6.60 -10.68
N HIS A 232 7.69 7.29 -9.57
CA HIS A 232 9.04 7.27 -8.98
C HIS A 232 9.43 5.87 -8.45
N MET A 233 8.45 5.09 -8.01
CA MET A 233 8.67 3.82 -7.33
C MET A 233 8.87 2.66 -8.32
N GLU A 234 8.18 2.67 -9.46
CA GLU A 234 8.44 1.69 -10.53
C GLU A 234 9.87 1.81 -11.08
N VAL A 235 10.37 3.05 -11.23
CA VAL A 235 11.78 3.30 -11.61
C VAL A 235 12.74 2.73 -10.58
N HIS A 236 12.49 2.93 -9.28
CA HIS A 236 13.31 2.35 -8.20
C HIS A 236 13.29 0.81 -8.20
N MET A 237 12.11 0.20 -8.34
CA MET A 237 11.96 -1.26 -8.43
C MET A 237 12.71 -1.84 -9.65
N ARG A 238 12.63 -1.17 -10.82
CA ARG A 238 13.37 -1.54 -12.04
C ARG A 238 14.88 -1.37 -11.89
N LEU A 239 15.36 -0.33 -11.22
CA LEU A 239 16.78 -0.14 -10.91
C LEU A 239 17.31 -1.27 -10.01
N ASN A 240 16.61 -1.57 -8.91
CA ASN A 240 16.95 -2.68 -8.03
C ASN A 240 16.89 -4.04 -8.74
N TRP A 241 15.94 -4.23 -9.66
CA TRP A 241 15.84 -5.43 -10.48
C TRP A 241 17.07 -5.60 -11.39
N ALA A 242 17.56 -4.51 -11.98
CA ALA A 242 18.80 -4.51 -12.78
C ALA A 242 20.06 -4.74 -11.92
N LEU A 243 20.10 -4.23 -10.68
CA LEU A 243 21.17 -4.55 -9.73
C LEU A 243 21.19 -6.05 -9.39
N GLY A 244 20.04 -6.62 -9.03
CA GLY A 244 19.94 -8.05 -8.71
C GLY A 244 20.23 -8.98 -9.90
N ALA A 245 20.01 -8.53 -11.14
CA ALA A 245 20.42 -9.26 -12.34
C ALA A 245 21.94 -9.49 -12.42
N TRP A 246 22.73 -8.52 -11.96
CA TRP A 246 24.19 -8.60 -11.94
C TRP A 246 24.71 -9.60 -10.89
N ASP A 247 24.09 -9.65 -9.71
CA ASP A 247 24.47 -10.63 -8.68
C ASP A 247 23.97 -12.05 -9.02
N ASN A 248 22.82 -12.17 -9.70
CA ASN A 248 22.41 -13.43 -10.34
C ASN A 248 23.47 -13.91 -11.37
N ARG A 249 24.05 -13.01 -12.20
CA ARG A 249 25.16 -13.38 -13.10
C ARG A 249 26.32 -14.01 -12.33
N LYS A 250 26.86 -13.32 -11.30
CA LYS A 250 27.99 -13.82 -10.50
C LYS A 250 27.69 -15.17 -9.84
N TYR A 251 26.48 -15.35 -9.33
CA TYR A 251 26.03 -16.60 -8.71
C TYR A 251 26.06 -17.76 -9.72
N TRP A 252 25.44 -17.56 -10.89
CA TRP A 252 25.33 -18.60 -11.90
C TRP A 252 26.65 -18.90 -12.61
N GLU A 253 27.49 -17.88 -12.84
CA GLU A 253 28.87 -18.05 -13.30
C GLU A 253 29.66 -18.97 -12.37
N GLN A 254 29.69 -18.64 -11.06
CA GLN A 254 30.39 -19.42 -10.06
C GLN A 254 29.83 -20.85 -9.93
N LYS A 255 28.51 -21.04 -10.11
CA LYS A 255 27.87 -22.37 -10.09
C LYS A 255 28.24 -23.22 -11.31
N MET A 256 28.21 -22.64 -12.51
CA MET A 256 28.56 -23.34 -13.75
C MET A 256 30.04 -23.75 -13.75
N GLN A 257 30.93 -22.86 -13.31
CA GLN A 257 32.36 -23.17 -13.17
C GLN A 257 32.65 -24.28 -12.13
N ARG A 258 31.99 -24.26 -10.97
CA ARG A 258 32.35 -25.15 -9.84
C ARG A 258 31.63 -26.51 -9.81
N ALA A 259 30.46 -26.65 -10.42
CA ALA A 259 29.62 -27.84 -10.23
C ALA A 259 28.73 -28.23 -11.45
N PRO A 260 29.25 -28.26 -12.69
CA PRO A 260 28.45 -28.50 -13.89
C PRO A 260 27.69 -29.85 -13.85
N GLU A 261 28.34 -30.90 -13.33
CA GLU A 261 27.72 -32.21 -13.11
C GLU A 261 26.58 -32.22 -12.09
N GLN A 262 26.57 -31.30 -11.12
CA GLN A 262 25.49 -31.19 -10.15
C GLN A 262 24.32 -30.41 -10.76
N LEU A 263 24.59 -29.37 -11.55
CA LEU A 263 23.58 -28.63 -12.31
C LEU A 263 22.85 -29.55 -13.31
N ALA A 264 23.57 -30.42 -14.03
CA ALA A 264 22.96 -31.43 -14.91
C ALA A 264 22.06 -32.46 -14.18
N LYS A 265 22.12 -32.51 -12.84
CA LYS A 265 21.28 -33.36 -11.97
C LYS A 265 20.14 -32.57 -11.29
N LEU A 266 20.05 -31.25 -11.51
CA LEU A 266 18.94 -30.38 -11.06
C LEU A 266 17.73 -30.46 -12.01
N ARG A 267 17.14 -31.64 -12.13
CA ARG A 267 15.84 -31.81 -12.78
C ARG A 267 14.74 -31.64 -11.72
N GLU A 268 14.27 -30.39 -11.61
CA GLU A 268 13.28 -29.95 -10.61
C GLU A 268 11.85 -30.31 -11.03
N ALA A 269 11.53 -30.18 -12.32
CA ALA A 269 10.23 -30.54 -12.91
C ALA A 269 9.95 -32.05 -12.81
N ASP A 270 10.95 -32.90 -13.07
CA ASP A 270 10.90 -34.37 -12.98
C ASP A 270 10.52 -34.92 -11.59
N ARG A 271 10.43 -34.05 -10.57
CA ARG A 271 9.98 -34.40 -9.21
C ARG A 271 8.48 -34.18 -9.00
N LEU A 272 7.79 -33.58 -9.97
CA LEU A 272 6.36 -33.37 -9.97
C LEU A 272 5.73 -34.32 -10.98
N ASN A 273 4.83 -35.20 -10.52
CA ASN A 273 4.10 -36.06 -11.43
C ASN A 273 2.98 -35.26 -12.10
N PHE A 274 3.30 -34.59 -13.22
CA PHE A 274 2.33 -33.81 -13.99
C PHE A 274 1.10 -34.62 -14.44
N CYS A 275 1.25 -35.94 -14.59
CA CYS A 275 0.15 -36.84 -14.91
C CYS A 275 -0.84 -37.02 -13.75
N GLU A 276 -0.36 -37.07 -12.50
CA GLU A 276 -1.21 -37.07 -11.29
C GLU A 276 -1.85 -35.70 -11.08
N LEU A 277 -1.08 -34.62 -11.25
CA LEU A 277 -1.58 -33.24 -11.11
C LEU A 277 -2.76 -32.98 -12.05
N ALA A 278 -2.65 -33.36 -13.32
CA ALA A 278 -3.73 -33.28 -14.30
C ALA A 278 -4.98 -34.13 -13.95
N GLN A 279 -4.86 -35.12 -13.05
CA GLN A 279 -5.98 -35.96 -12.60
C GLN A 279 -6.67 -35.46 -11.33
N LEU A 280 -6.12 -34.49 -10.58
CA LEU A 280 -6.59 -34.12 -9.24
C LEU A 280 -8.04 -33.62 -9.15
N ASN A 281 -8.65 -33.22 -10.27
CA ASN A 281 -10.06 -32.80 -10.33
C ASN A 281 -11.05 -33.95 -10.58
N GLY A 282 -10.58 -35.19 -10.80
CA GLY A 282 -11.39 -36.41 -10.86
C GLY A 282 -12.29 -36.62 -12.09
N GLU A 283 -12.72 -35.55 -12.76
CA GLU A 283 -13.73 -35.61 -13.84
C GLU A 283 -13.16 -35.67 -15.26
N MET A 284 -11.84 -35.46 -15.47
CA MET A 284 -11.22 -35.36 -16.79
C MET A 284 -9.94 -36.18 -16.92
N GLN A 285 -9.73 -36.80 -18.09
CA GLN A 285 -8.45 -37.38 -18.52
C GLN A 285 -8.11 -36.83 -19.92
N PRO A 286 -7.36 -35.72 -20.02
CA PRO A 286 -6.98 -35.13 -21.31
C PRO A 286 -5.98 -36.02 -22.04
N THR A 287 -6.08 -36.09 -23.37
CA THR A 287 -5.17 -36.91 -24.22
C THR A 287 -3.83 -36.23 -24.49
N GLU A 288 -3.80 -34.90 -24.47
CA GLU A 288 -2.58 -34.07 -24.49
C GLU A 288 -2.50 -33.23 -23.20
N ILE A 289 -1.30 -33.06 -22.64
CA ILE A 289 -1.05 -32.18 -21.49
C ILE A 289 0.00 -31.14 -21.88
N ARG A 290 -0.25 -29.86 -21.58
CA ARG A 290 0.70 -28.77 -21.82
C ARG A 290 1.07 -28.10 -20.51
N VAL A 291 2.36 -28.12 -20.17
CA VAL A 291 2.90 -27.61 -18.92
C VAL A 291 3.82 -26.42 -19.20
N LEU A 292 3.56 -25.27 -18.58
CA LEU A 292 4.52 -24.17 -18.52
C LEU A 292 5.35 -24.28 -17.23
N VAL A 293 6.66 -24.18 -17.36
CA VAL A 293 7.62 -24.21 -16.24
C VAL A 293 8.38 -22.88 -16.23
N LEU A 294 8.04 -22.00 -15.29
CA LEU A 294 8.66 -20.68 -15.11
C LEU A 294 9.64 -20.68 -13.94
N GLY A 295 10.84 -20.14 -14.15
CA GLY A 295 11.92 -20.17 -13.16
C GLY A 295 12.63 -21.53 -13.14
N SER A 296 12.93 -22.08 -14.32
CA SER A 296 13.67 -23.35 -14.44
C SER A 296 15.16 -23.20 -14.06
N GLY A 297 15.69 -21.97 -14.04
CA GLY A 297 17.13 -21.76 -14.05
C GLY A 297 17.76 -22.26 -15.36
N PRO A 298 19.10 -22.50 -15.38
CA PRO A 298 19.85 -22.78 -16.61
C PRO A 298 19.61 -24.16 -17.26
N VAL A 299 18.66 -24.97 -16.76
CA VAL A 299 18.38 -26.32 -17.25
C VAL A 299 16.88 -26.43 -17.55
N ALA A 300 16.52 -26.71 -18.80
CA ALA A 300 15.12 -26.97 -19.15
C ALA A 300 14.60 -28.29 -18.55
N ALA A 301 13.29 -28.37 -18.32
CA ALA A 301 12.59 -29.62 -18.01
C ALA A 301 12.61 -30.58 -19.22
N THR A 302 12.49 -31.89 -18.97
CA THR A 302 12.38 -32.89 -20.03
C THR A 302 11.14 -32.65 -20.88
N ARG A 303 11.39 -32.29 -22.15
CA ARG A 303 10.40 -31.65 -23.05
C ARG A 303 9.12 -32.45 -23.25
N ARG A 304 9.17 -33.79 -23.18
CA ARG A 304 8.00 -34.66 -23.38
C ARG A 304 7.94 -35.78 -22.36
N PHE A 305 6.72 -36.12 -21.95
CA PHE A 305 6.43 -37.22 -21.04
C PHE A 305 5.20 -38.02 -21.50
N THR A 306 4.98 -39.19 -20.92
CA THR A 306 3.81 -40.04 -21.22
C THR A 306 3.23 -40.55 -19.91
N CYS A 307 1.91 -40.42 -19.77
CA CYS A 307 1.20 -40.80 -18.56
C CYS A 307 0.79 -42.27 -18.58
N ALA A 308 0.64 -42.87 -17.39
CA ALA A 308 0.23 -44.27 -17.24
C ALA A 308 -1.16 -44.58 -17.83
N TYR A 309 -1.99 -43.55 -18.07
CA TYR A 309 -3.30 -43.63 -18.74
C TYR A 309 -3.25 -43.29 -20.25
N GLY A 310 -2.06 -43.19 -20.84
CA GLY A 310 -1.86 -43.03 -22.29
C GLY A 310 -1.78 -41.59 -22.81
N ALA A 311 -2.02 -40.58 -21.97
CA ALA A 311 -1.87 -39.18 -22.38
C ALA A 311 -0.41 -38.81 -22.66
N VAL A 312 -0.19 -37.92 -23.64
CA VAL A 312 1.14 -37.40 -24.00
C VAL A 312 1.28 -35.98 -23.48
N GLY A 313 2.36 -35.70 -22.75
CA GLY A 313 2.64 -34.38 -22.18
C GLY A 313 3.81 -33.68 -22.85
N GLU A 314 3.74 -32.35 -22.95
CA GLU A 314 4.82 -31.48 -23.39
C GLU A 314 5.08 -30.36 -22.36
N THR A 315 6.35 -30.08 -22.05
CA THR A 315 6.77 -29.02 -21.12
C THR A 315 7.48 -27.90 -21.87
N VAL A 316 7.01 -26.66 -21.69
CA VAL A 316 7.70 -25.45 -22.14
C VAL A 316 8.42 -24.85 -20.93
N SER A 317 9.75 -24.73 -21.00
CA SER A 317 10.58 -24.18 -19.91
C SER A 317 11.02 -22.77 -20.23
N CYS A 318 10.73 -21.84 -19.32
CA CYS A 318 10.90 -20.41 -19.51
C CYS A 318 11.62 -19.78 -18.32
N ASP A 319 12.51 -18.83 -18.60
CA ASP A 319 13.21 -18.07 -17.57
C ASP A 319 13.60 -16.67 -18.07
N ALA A 320 13.43 -15.65 -17.22
CA ALA A 320 13.85 -14.28 -17.53
C ALA A 320 15.37 -14.19 -17.79
N PHE A 321 16.16 -15.11 -17.21
CA PHE A 321 17.60 -15.20 -17.40
C PHE A 321 18.05 -16.14 -18.53
N ALA A 322 17.15 -16.70 -19.33
CA ALA A 322 17.50 -17.66 -20.37
C ALA A 322 18.58 -17.17 -21.37
N ARG A 323 18.65 -15.87 -21.64
CA ARG A 323 19.72 -15.24 -22.45
C ARG A 323 21.06 -15.29 -21.72
N LEU A 324 21.09 -14.83 -20.47
CA LEU A 324 22.26 -14.82 -19.59
C LEU A 324 22.83 -16.23 -19.37
N TYR A 325 21.98 -17.24 -19.20
CA TYR A 325 22.41 -18.62 -19.04
C TYR A 325 23.11 -19.17 -20.28
N ARG A 326 22.66 -18.80 -21.50
CA ARG A 326 23.30 -19.18 -22.76
C ARG A 326 24.66 -18.49 -22.95
N GLN A 327 24.80 -17.24 -22.50
CA GLN A 327 26.09 -16.54 -22.48
C GLN A 327 27.06 -17.17 -21.47
N LEU A 328 26.65 -17.32 -20.20
CA LEU A 328 27.48 -17.94 -19.16
C LEU A 328 27.90 -19.37 -19.53
N ALA A 329 27.04 -20.11 -20.21
CA ALA A 329 27.35 -21.43 -20.76
C ALA A 329 28.46 -21.40 -21.82
N PHE A 330 28.43 -20.44 -22.75
CA PHE A 330 29.50 -20.22 -23.70
C PHE A 330 30.81 -19.80 -23.01
N GLU A 331 30.72 -18.92 -22.01
CA GLU A 331 31.87 -18.44 -21.22
C GLU A 331 32.50 -19.53 -20.31
N THR A 332 31.74 -20.56 -19.92
CA THR A 332 32.18 -21.62 -18.97
C THR A 332 32.27 -23.04 -19.55
N GLY A 333 31.79 -23.27 -20.78
CA GLY A 333 31.69 -24.59 -21.40
C GLY A 333 30.52 -25.46 -20.87
N PHE A 334 29.64 -24.92 -20.03
CA PHE A 334 28.49 -25.67 -19.51
C PHE A 334 27.45 -26.00 -20.60
N THR A 335 27.04 -27.26 -20.70
CA THR A 335 25.98 -27.71 -21.64
C THR A 335 24.90 -28.49 -20.86
N PRO A 336 23.65 -28.00 -20.78
CA PRO A 336 22.55 -28.69 -20.10
C PRO A 336 21.96 -29.83 -20.96
N PRO A 337 21.54 -30.97 -20.37
CA PRO A 337 21.11 -32.15 -21.14
C PRO A 337 19.90 -31.93 -22.07
N GLU A 338 18.88 -31.19 -21.64
CA GLU A 338 17.63 -30.93 -22.38
C GLU A 338 17.65 -29.57 -23.14
N GLY A 339 18.80 -28.90 -23.11
CA GLY A 339 18.98 -27.51 -23.54
C GLY A 339 18.62 -26.48 -22.47
N PHE A 340 18.73 -25.21 -22.86
CA PHE A 340 18.36 -24.05 -22.04
C PHE A 340 16.86 -23.74 -22.19
N PRO A 341 16.23 -23.11 -21.17
CA PRO A 341 14.89 -22.54 -21.31
C PRO A 341 14.82 -21.46 -22.39
N GLU A 342 13.59 -21.11 -22.76
CA GLU A 342 13.26 -19.93 -23.58
C GLU A 342 13.22 -18.68 -22.71
N TYR A 343 13.47 -17.52 -23.32
CA TYR A 343 13.37 -16.23 -22.64
C TYR A 343 11.91 -15.80 -22.55
N CYS A 344 11.41 -15.59 -21.33
CA CYS A 344 10.10 -15.02 -21.08
C CYS A 344 10.09 -14.28 -19.75
N ASP A 345 9.51 -13.07 -19.73
CA ASP A 345 9.13 -12.36 -18.51
C ASP A 345 7.72 -12.80 -18.09
N VAL A 346 7.52 -13.05 -16.80
CA VAL A 346 6.22 -13.40 -16.21
C VAL A 346 5.20 -12.27 -16.44
N GLU A 347 5.63 -11.02 -16.44
CA GLU A 347 4.77 -9.85 -16.66
C GLU A 347 4.39 -9.63 -18.14
N GLU A 348 4.97 -10.41 -19.06
CA GLU A 348 4.81 -10.28 -20.52
C GLU A 348 4.39 -11.59 -21.22
N LEU A 349 4.04 -12.64 -20.47
CA LEU A 349 3.60 -13.96 -20.98
C LEU A 349 2.57 -13.89 -22.12
N TRP A 350 1.66 -12.90 -22.08
CA TRP A 350 0.62 -12.63 -23.08
C TRP A 350 1.16 -12.30 -24.48
N GLN A 351 2.43 -11.87 -24.61
CA GLN A 351 3.09 -11.63 -25.89
C GLN A 351 3.63 -12.91 -26.54
N VAL A 352 3.85 -13.96 -25.72
CA VAL A 352 4.57 -15.18 -26.11
C VAL A 352 3.62 -16.36 -26.26
N TYR A 353 2.59 -16.45 -25.39
CA TYR A 353 1.60 -17.52 -25.40
C TYR A 353 0.17 -16.94 -25.43
N PRO A 354 -0.77 -17.55 -26.18
CA PRO A 354 -2.16 -17.12 -26.20
C PRO A 354 -2.86 -17.38 -24.86
N LYS A 355 -4.06 -16.83 -24.70
CA LYS A 355 -4.95 -17.14 -23.57
C LYS A 355 -5.31 -18.64 -23.59
N ASP A 356 -5.55 -19.23 -22.41
CA ASP A 356 -6.08 -20.59 -22.26
C ASP A 356 -5.21 -21.69 -22.92
N TYR A 357 -3.88 -21.54 -22.86
CA TYR A 357 -2.94 -22.39 -23.61
C TYR A 357 -2.37 -23.57 -22.82
N PHE A 358 -2.16 -23.40 -21.52
CA PHE A 358 -1.55 -24.41 -20.65
C PHE A 358 -2.55 -25.07 -19.71
N HIS A 359 -2.41 -26.39 -19.53
CA HIS A 359 -3.18 -27.19 -18.58
C HIS A 359 -2.59 -27.09 -17.17
N ILE A 360 -1.27 -26.92 -17.06
CA ILE A 360 -0.57 -26.69 -15.80
C ILE A 360 0.41 -25.53 -16.01
N VAL A 361 0.40 -24.55 -15.11
CA VAL A 361 1.43 -23.51 -15.02
C VAL A 361 2.15 -23.69 -13.69
N TYR A 362 3.41 -24.10 -13.72
CA TYR A 362 4.26 -24.29 -12.55
C TYR A 362 5.30 -23.17 -12.48
N VAL A 363 5.36 -22.49 -11.33
CA VAL A 363 6.25 -21.34 -11.11
C VAL A 363 7.15 -21.64 -9.92
N SER A 364 8.47 -21.59 -10.13
CA SER A 364 9.48 -21.92 -9.13
C SER A 364 10.38 -20.72 -8.88
N ASN A 365 10.09 -19.96 -7.82
CA ASN A 365 10.88 -18.79 -7.38
C ASN A 365 11.25 -17.80 -8.52
N ALA A 366 10.24 -17.43 -9.32
CA ALA A 366 10.34 -16.44 -10.40
C ALA A 366 9.33 -15.29 -10.25
N LEU A 367 8.50 -15.31 -9.20
CA LEU A 367 7.46 -14.31 -8.98
C LEU A 367 7.93 -13.18 -8.04
N ASP A 368 8.86 -13.47 -7.13
CA ASP A 368 9.70 -12.47 -6.46
C ASP A 368 10.58 -11.69 -7.45
N HIS A 369 11.08 -12.32 -8.51
CA HIS A 369 11.85 -11.68 -9.57
C HIS A 369 11.02 -10.77 -10.51
N THR A 370 9.82 -10.33 -10.12
CA THR A 370 8.98 -9.42 -10.94
C THR A 370 9.00 -7.99 -10.39
N VAL A 371 8.79 -7.00 -11.26
CA VAL A 371 8.61 -5.60 -10.86
C VAL A 371 7.23 -5.44 -10.20
N HIS A 372 6.21 -6.14 -10.67
CA HIS A 372 4.87 -6.14 -10.07
C HIS A 372 4.24 -7.55 -10.01
N PRO A 373 4.33 -8.27 -8.87
CA PRO A 373 3.91 -9.68 -8.80
C PRO A 373 2.41 -9.91 -8.94
N VAL A 374 1.56 -8.93 -8.61
CA VAL A 374 0.12 -9.02 -8.91
C VAL A 374 -0.15 -8.99 -10.42
N ARG A 375 0.62 -8.20 -11.20
CA ARG A 375 0.58 -8.27 -12.68
C ARG A 375 1.08 -9.62 -13.16
N GLY A 376 2.21 -10.11 -12.62
CA GLY A 376 2.72 -11.46 -12.91
C GLY A 376 1.66 -12.56 -12.68
N LEU A 377 0.97 -12.55 -11.53
CA LEU A 377 -0.14 -13.46 -11.24
C LEU A 377 -1.29 -13.39 -12.25
N ARG A 378 -1.68 -12.18 -12.67
CA ARG A 378 -2.73 -11.99 -13.69
C ARG A 378 -2.31 -12.56 -15.05
N MET A 379 -1.04 -12.46 -15.41
CA MET A 379 -0.49 -13.05 -16.65
C MET A 379 -0.32 -14.57 -16.57
N LEU A 380 0.02 -15.11 -15.39
CA LEU A 380 0.04 -16.55 -15.12
C LEU A 380 -1.35 -17.18 -15.26
N LEU A 381 -2.39 -16.49 -14.78
CA LEU A 381 -3.79 -16.90 -14.92
C LEU A 381 -4.33 -16.73 -16.35
N TRP A 382 -3.80 -15.77 -17.12
CA TRP A 382 -4.20 -15.54 -18.52
C TRP A 382 -3.81 -16.69 -19.45
N VAL A 383 -2.59 -17.21 -19.33
CA VAL A 383 -2.10 -18.32 -20.18
C VAL A 383 -2.56 -19.71 -19.69
N LEU A 384 -3.15 -19.79 -18.49
CA LEU A 384 -3.75 -21.00 -17.94
C LEU A 384 -5.16 -21.20 -18.53
N ARG A 385 -5.53 -22.46 -18.80
CA ARG A 385 -6.89 -22.84 -19.19
C ARG A 385 -7.90 -22.70 -18.05
N GLU A 386 -9.18 -22.58 -18.40
CA GLU A 386 -10.31 -22.60 -17.46
C GLU A 386 -10.39 -23.91 -16.62
N ASP A 387 -9.85 -25.02 -17.11
CA ASP A 387 -9.74 -26.31 -16.42
C ASP A 387 -8.35 -26.56 -15.79
N GLY A 388 -7.43 -25.60 -15.91
CA GLY A 388 -6.02 -25.77 -15.58
C GLY A 388 -5.65 -25.51 -14.11
N GLN A 389 -4.42 -25.87 -13.75
CA GLN A 389 -3.85 -25.65 -12.40
C GLN A 389 -2.63 -24.72 -12.40
N LEU A 390 -2.69 -23.67 -11.57
CA LEU A 390 -1.53 -22.83 -11.22
C LEU A 390 -0.85 -23.36 -9.96
N LEU A 391 0.42 -23.73 -10.09
CA LEU A 391 1.24 -24.31 -9.02
C LEU A 391 2.39 -23.34 -8.67
N LEU A 392 2.16 -22.49 -7.67
CA LEU A 392 3.17 -21.56 -7.15
C LEU A 392 4.05 -22.24 -6.11
N ARG A 393 5.35 -22.36 -6.38
CA ARG A 393 6.37 -22.77 -5.42
C ARG A 393 7.29 -21.60 -5.12
N HIS A 394 7.16 -21.08 -3.90
CA HIS A 394 7.99 -19.99 -3.39
C HIS A 394 8.66 -20.37 -2.07
N LEU A 395 9.81 -19.78 -1.78
CA LEU A 395 10.30 -19.68 -0.41
C LEU A 395 9.45 -18.65 0.36
N ARG A 396 9.06 -18.97 1.60
CA ARG A 396 8.26 -18.08 2.46
C ARG A 396 9.14 -16.93 2.97
N ASN A 397 8.67 -15.69 2.84
CA ASN A 397 9.33 -14.47 3.33
C ASN A 397 10.83 -14.34 2.97
N VAL A 398 11.13 -14.24 1.66
CA VAL A 398 12.48 -14.02 1.12
C VAL A 398 12.93 -12.55 1.24
N HIS A 399 12.00 -11.61 1.39
CA HIS A 399 12.27 -10.16 1.48
C HIS A 399 13.38 -9.85 2.51
N PRO A 400 14.38 -9.02 2.18
CA PRO A 400 15.65 -8.92 2.91
C PRO A 400 15.60 -8.25 4.30
N GLU A 401 14.48 -8.24 5.03
CA GLU A 401 14.39 -7.77 6.44
C GLU A 401 15.20 -8.59 7.45
N ARG A 402 16.02 -9.54 6.98
CA ARG A 402 17.07 -10.22 7.76
C ARG A 402 18.49 -9.73 7.46
N TRP A 403 18.74 -9.06 6.33
CA TRP A 403 20.06 -8.61 5.88
C TRP A 403 20.06 -7.08 5.79
N SER A 404 21.02 -6.44 6.43
CA SER A 404 20.93 -5.03 6.84
C SER A 404 21.45 -4.03 5.80
N SER A 405 20.77 -3.93 4.65
CA SER A 405 20.96 -2.87 3.65
C SER A 405 19.68 -2.62 2.83
N LEU A 406 19.66 -1.50 2.11
CA LEU A 406 18.54 -1.08 1.26
C LEU A 406 18.31 -2.06 0.11
N SER A 407 17.30 -2.93 0.25
CA SER A 407 16.66 -3.65 -0.86
C SER A 407 17.62 -4.38 -1.82
N ASP A 408 18.27 -5.44 -1.34
CA ASP A 408 19.24 -6.25 -2.09
C ASP A 408 18.63 -6.91 -3.36
N GLY A 409 18.63 -6.18 -4.48
CA GLY A 409 18.46 -6.69 -5.83
C GLY A 409 17.03 -7.10 -6.22
N GLN A 410 16.86 -8.37 -6.60
CA GLN A 410 15.65 -8.89 -7.25
C GLN A 410 14.63 -9.53 -6.30
N HIS A 411 14.99 -9.91 -5.07
CA HIS A 411 14.04 -10.55 -4.13
C HIS A 411 13.19 -9.49 -3.39
N GLN A 412 12.53 -8.62 -4.15
CA GLN A 412 11.85 -7.42 -3.65
C GLN A 412 10.49 -7.70 -2.96
N TRP A 413 10.08 -8.97 -2.89
CA TRP A 413 8.76 -9.39 -2.45
C TRP A 413 8.81 -10.60 -1.51
N GLY A 414 8.17 -10.47 -0.35
CA GLY A 414 7.87 -11.53 0.59
C GLY A 414 6.55 -12.22 0.26
N PHE A 415 6.51 -13.53 0.46
CA PHE A 415 5.36 -14.38 0.17
C PHE A 415 4.97 -15.15 1.44
N ASP A 416 3.71 -15.02 1.87
CA ASP A 416 3.17 -15.63 3.08
C ASP A 416 1.70 -16.06 2.92
N VAL A 417 1.13 -16.75 3.91
CA VAL A 417 -0.32 -16.97 4.04
C VAL A 417 -0.71 -16.58 5.47
N THR A 418 -1.59 -15.60 5.62
CA THR A 418 -2.14 -15.18 6.92
C THR A 418 -3.31 -16.09 7.33
N PRO A 419 -3.46 -16.50 8.60
CA PRO A 419 -4.59 -17.32 9.02
C PRO A 419 -5.93 -16.58 8.86
N ASP A 420 -6.94 -17.26 8.33
CA ASP A 420 -8.33 -16.82 8.36
C ASP A 420 -9.16 -17.68 9.34
N THR A 421 -10.38 -17.24 9.63
CA THR A 421 -11.29 -17.93 10.58
C THR A 421 -11.85 -19.25 10.05
N ALA A 422 -11.67 -19.55 8.76
CA ALA A 422 -12.13 -20.78 8.11
C ALA A 422 -11.06 -21.88 8.05
N GLY A 423 -9.78 -21.53 8.19
CA GLY A 423 -8.65 -22.46 8.09
C GLY A 423 -8.12 -22.65 6.67
N SER A 424 -8.59 -21.87 5.69
CA SER A 424 -8.00 -21.79 4.35
C SER A 424 -6.72 -20.95 4.33
N GLY A 425 -6.73 -19.85 5.09
CA GLY A 425 -5.68 -18.84 5.04
C GLY A 425 -5.74 -17.96 3.79
N SER A 426 -5.32 -16.71 3.94
CA SER A 426 -5.22 -15.73 2.86
C SER A 426 -3.79 -15.60 2.36
N PHE A 427 -3.53 -15.96 1.10
CA PHE A 427 -2.24 -15.80 0.45
C PHE A 427 -1.91 -14.31 0.34
N VAL A 428 -0.71 -13.93 0.76
CA VAL A 428 -0.23 -12.55 0.87
C VAL A 428 1.09 -12.38 0.15
N ILE A 429 1.21 -11.27 -0.59
CA ILE A 429 2.47 -10.78 -1.15
C ILE A 429 2.74 -9.40 -0.55
N TRP A 430 3.94 -9.19 -0.02
CA TRP A 430 4.26 -7.99 0.74
C TRP A 430 5.71 -7.53 0.56
N ASN A 431 5.99 -6.27 0.89
CA ASN A 431 7.32 -5.73 1.13
C ASN A 431 7.19 -4.54 2.09
N HIS A 432 8.26 -3.77 2.30
CA HIS A 432 8.26 -2.63 3.23
C HIS A 432 7.31 -1.46 2.85
N LEU A 433 6.68 -1.47 1.66
CA LEU A 433 5.77 -0.43 1.18
C LEU A 433 4.34 -0.94 0.89
N HIS A 434 4.17 -2.24 0.62
CA HIS A 434 2.92 -2.83 0.15
C HIS A 434 2.63 -4.16 0.83
N HIS A 435 1.34 -4.48 1.02
CA HIS A 435 0.90 -5.73 1.63
C HIS A 435 -0.46 -6.15 1.05
N TRP A 436 -0.43 -7.01 0.03
CA TRP A 436 -1.59 -7.42 -0.75
C TRP A 436 -2.16 -8.77 -0.31
N ASN A 437 -3.45 -8.83 0.03
CA ASN A 437 -4.17 -10.09 0.19
C ASN A 437 -4.60 -10.62 -1.19
N ILE A 438 -3.77 -11.49 -1.77
CA ILE A 438 -4.00 -12.12 -3.07
C ILE A 438 -5.23 -13.03 -3.03
N SER A 439 -5.48 -13.72 -1.91
CA SER A 439 -6.71 -14.50 -1.73
C SER A 439 -7.98 -13.65 -1.66
N GLN A 440 -7.90 -12.33 -1.43
CA GLN A 440 -9.02 -11.42 -1.60
C GLN A 440 -9.10 -10.95 -3.05
N ILE A 441 -8.02 -10.39 -3.60
CA ILE A 441 -7.96 -9.84 -4.97
C ILE A 441 -8.45 -10.87 -5.99
N LEU A 442 -7.95 -12.10 -5.93
CA LEU A 442 -8.35 -13.15 -6.87
C LEU A 442 -9.79 -13.66 -6.64
N ARG A 443 -10.42 -13.42 -5.48
CA ARG A 443 -11.86 -13.69 -5.25
C ARG A 443 -12.74 -12.61 -5.87
N GLU A 444 -12.28 -11.35 -5.85
CA GLU A 444 -12.93 -10.24 -6.57
C GLU A 444 -12.83 -10.46 -8.10
N ASP A 445 -11.70 -11.01 -8.57
CA ASP A 445 -11.50 -11.48 -9.95
C ASP A 445 -12.26 -12.80 -10.29
N GLY A 446 -13.08 -13.34 -9.37
CA GLY A 446 -13.95 -14.51 -9.59
C GLY A 446 -13.29 -15.90 -9.49
N ALA A 447 -12.04 -16.01 -9.04
CA ALA A 447 -11.34 -17.28 -8.90
C ALA A 447 -11.61 -17.99 -7.55
N VAL A 448 -11.79 -19.31 -7.59
CA VAL A 448 -11.98 -20.15 -6.39
C VAL A 448 -10.62 -20.46 -5.74
N VAL A 449 -10.14 -19.54 -4.92
CA VAL A 449 -8.84 -19.68 -4.23
C VAL A 449 -8.91 -20.67 -3.07
N SER A 450 -8.66 -21.95 -3.33
CA SER A 450 -8.30 -22.91 -2.27
C SER A 450 -6.80 -22.85 -1.97
N ALA A 451 -6.39 -21.85 -1.18
CA ALA A 451 -5.04 -21.83 -0.62
C ALA A 451 -4.87 -23.07 0.27
N ARG A 452 -4.03 -24.03 -0.14
CA ARG A 452 -3.58 -25.13 0.71
C ARG A 452 -2.08 -25.08 0.83
N PHE A 453 -1.58 -24.58 1.97
CA PHE A 453 -0.24 -24.94 2.37
C PHE A 453 -0.20 -26.46 2.60
N LYS A 454 0.44 -27.20 1.70
CA LYS A 454 1.10 -28.46 2.09
C LYS A 454 2.30 -28.12 2.97
N GLU A 455 2.01 -27.78 4.23
CA GLU A 455 2.87 -28.22 5.32
C GLU A 455 2.59 -29.72 5.51
N PRO A 456 3.40 -30.65 4.97
CA PRO A 456 3.31 -32.02 5.42
C PRO A 456 3.67 -32.03 6.91
N PHE A 457 2.79 -32.60 7.73
CA PHE A 457 2.90 -32.74 9.19
C PHE A 457 4.05 -33.67 9.58
N VAL A 458 5.25 -33.21 9.30
CA VAL A 458 6.51 -33.81 9.67
C VAL A 458 7.20 -32.76 10.51
N ASP A 459 7.41 -33.02 11.80
CA ASP A 459 7.69 -32.00 12.83
C ASP A 459 9.09 -31.32 12.71
N VAL A 460 9.73 -31.48 11.55
CA VAL A 460 10.79 -30.61 11.02
C VAL A 460 10.28 -29.28 10.46
N LYS A 461 9.03 -29.15 10.04
CA LYS A 461 8.63 -27.99 9.22
C LYS A 461 8.16 -26.78 10.01
N VAL A 462 7.41 -26.99 11.08
CA VAL A 462 6.94 -25.94 11.98
C VAL A 462 8.14 -25.15 12.54
N ASP A 463 8.09 -23.83 12.40
CA ASP A 463 9.15 -22.92 12.84
C ASP A 463 8.92 -22.44 14.28
N LEU A 464 9.85 -21.63 14.81
CA LEU A 464 9.55 -20.80 15.98
C LEU A 464 8.63 -19.64 15.56
N SER A 465 7.60 -19.38 16.35
CA SER A 465 6.76 -18.18 16.22
C SER A 465 7.56 -16.92 16.58
N ALA A 466 7.07 -15.72 16.25
CA ALA A 466 7.71 -14.46 16.64
C ALA A 466 7.98 -14.40 18.18
N LYS A 467 7.04 -14.88 18.99
CA LYS A 467 7.21 -15.05 20.44
C LYS A 467 8.31 -16.06 20.79
N GLY A 468 8.32 -17.22 20.12
CA GLY A 468 9.35 -18.26 20.31
C GLY A 468 10.76 -17.83 19.89
N LEU A 469 10.89 -16.97 18.89
CA LEU A 469 12.16 -16.34 18.50
C LEU A 469 12.67 -15.39 19.60
N GLY A 470 11.78 -14.53 20.14
CA GLY A 470 12.10 -13.67 21.27
C GLY A 470 12.48 -14.44 22.54
N GLU A 471 11.74 -15.50 22.85
CA GLU A 471 12.03 -16.41 23.97
C GLU A 471 13.39 -17.12 23.83
N ALA A 472 13.74 -17.60 22.64
CA ALA A 472 15.03 -18.23 22.38
C ALA A 472 16.20 -17.23 22.52
N LYS A 473 16.04 -16.00 22.03
CA LYS A 473 17.05 -14.93 22.21
C LYS A 473 17.18 -14.52 23.69
N SER A 474 16.06 -14.32 24.38
CA SER A 474 16.02 -13.99 25.81
C SER A 474 16.72 -15.05 26.66
N ALA A 475 16.53 -16.34 26.34
CA ALA A 475 17.26 -17.43 27.00
C ALA A 475 18.78 -17.31 26.85
N GLY A 476 19.28 -16.94 25.66
CA GLY A 476 20.71 -16.69 25.43
C GLY A 476 21.23 -15.44 26.13
N THR A 477 20.46 -14.35 26.16
CA THR A 477 20.79 -13.15 26.93
C THR A 477 20.92 -13.46 28.43
N LEU A 478 20.06 -14.33 28.97
CA LEU A 478 20.12 -14.77 30.37
C LEU A 478 21.37 -15.63 30.66
N LEU A 479 21.77 -16.52 29.74
CA LEU A 479 23.05 -17.23 29.85
C LEU A 479 24.24 -16.25 29.88
N LYS A 480 24.20 -15.20 29.06
CA LYS A 480 25.24 -14.16 29.01
C LYS A 480 25.29 -13.31 30.29
N SER A 481 24.15 -12.91 30.84
CA SER A 481 24.10 -12.08 32.05
C SER A 481 24.54 -12.80 33.31
N GLU A 482 24.26 -14.11 33.40
CA GLU A 482 24.72 -14.98 34.50
C GLU A 482 26.17 -15.47 34.30
N GLY A 483 26.85 -15.05 33.22
CA GLY A 483 28.24 -15.39 32.92
C GLY A 483 28.49 -16.85 32.53
N ILE A 484 27.44 -17.58 32.13
CA ILE A 484 27.49 -19.02 31.87
C ILE A 484 28.22 -19.30 30.56
N LYS A 485 29.29 -20.08 30.65
CA LYS A 485 30.07 -20.58 29.52
C LYS A 485 29.67 -22.02 29.24
N VAL A 486 29.21 -22.31 28.02
CA VAL A 486 28.80 -23.64 27.59
C VAL A 486 29.98 -24.29 26.86
N ASP A 487 30.34 -25.51 27.24
CA ASP A 487 31.43 -26.28 26.61
C ASP A 487 30.93 -27.17 25.46
N MET A 488 29.66 -27.58 25.51
CA MET A 488 28.99 -28.40 24.49
C MET A 488 27.47 -28.27 24.62
N ALA A 489 26.75 -28.33 23.49
CA ALA A 489 25.30 -28.28 23.45
C ALA A 489 24.71 -29.54 22.77
N PHE A 490 23.52 -29.94 23.23
CA PHE A 490 22.74 -31.04 22.63
C PHE A 490 21.35 -30.55 22.20
N THR A 491 20.91 -30.95 21.01
CA THR A 491 19.55 -30.67 20.50
C THR A 491 19.00 -31.84 19.68
N SER A 492 17.75 -31.71 19.20
CA SER A 492 17.03 -32.76 18.48
C SER A 492 17.14 -32.64 16.96
N TYR A 493 16.45 -33.50 16.21
CA TYR A 493 16.29 -33.36 14.76
C TYR A 493 15.03 -32.55 14.37
N LEU A 494 14.49 -31.75 15.30
CA LEU A 494 13.33 -30.89 15.08
C LEU A 494 13.76 -29.42 14.95
N LYS A 495 13.26 -28.74 13.91
CA LYS A 495 13.66 -27.39 13.52
C LYS A 495 13.42 -26.34 14.60
N ARG A 496 12.34 -26.46 15.38
CA ARG A 496 12.07 -25.62 16.57
C ARG A 496 13.26 -25.67 17.54
N ALA A 497 13.65 -26.88 17.95
CA ALA A 497 14.69 -27.11 18.95
C ALA A 497 16.09 -26.69 18.46
N ILE A 498 16.42 -27.00 17.20
CA ILE A 498 17.67 -26.57 16.56
C ILE A 498 17.77 -25.04 16.59
N LYS A 499 16.74 -24.33 16.09
CA LYS A 499 16.72 -22.86 16.13
C LYS A 499 16.74 -22.29 17.55
N THR A 500 16.10 -22.94 18.53
CA THR A 500 16.22 -22.52 19.94
C THR A 500 17.64 -22.65 20.45
N CYS A 501 18.36 -23.72 20.06
CA CYS A 501 19.77 -23.90 20.38
C CYS A 501 20.63 -22.80 19.74
N ASP A 502 20.50 -22.63 18.42
CA ASP A 502 21.31 -21.70 17.64
C ASP A 502 21.10 -20.24 18.08
N LEU A 503 19.85 -19.81 18.31
CA LEU A 503 19.51 -18.44 18.75
C LEU A 503 19.92 -18.14 20.20
N ALA A 504 19.88 -19.16 21.07
CA ALA A 504 20.37 -19.01 22.44
C ALA A 504 21.90 -18.90 22.47
N LEU A 505 22.62 -19.72 21.69
CA LEU A 505 24.07 -19.62 21.55
C LEU A 505 24.51 -18.32 20.84
N GLU A 506 23.77 -17.85 19.83
CA GLU A 506 23.95 -16.53 19.19
C GLU A 506 23.83 -15.41 20.23
N SER A 507 22.72 -15.37 20.98
CA SER A 507 22.46 -14.30 21.95
C SER A 507 23.36 -14.41 23.20
N ALA A 508 23.95 -15.58 23.45
CA ALA A 508 24.95 -15.83 24.48
C ALA A 508 26.41 -15.58 24.04
N ASP A 509 26.65 -15.17 22.78
CA ASP A 509 27.98 -14.93 22.19
C ASP A 509 28.86 -16.20 22.05
N GLN A 510 28.20 -17.34 21.81
CA GLN A 510 28.76 -18.69 21.98
C GLN A 510 28.45 -19.62 20.79
N LEU A 511 28.33 -19.08 19.56
CA LEU A 511 28.13 -19.88 18.33
C LEU A 511 29.27 -20.85 17.99
N PHE A 512 30.45 -20.72 18.62
CA PHE A 512 31.57 -21.65 18.47
C PHE A 512 31.39 -22.97 19.23
N VAL A 513 30.38 -23.07 20.10
CA VAL A 513 30.14 -24.24 20.95
C VAL A 513 29.70 -25.44 20.10
N PRO A 514 30.33 -26.63 20.26
CA PRO A 514 29.92 -27.84 19.53
C PRO A 514 28.46 -28.23 19.83
N VAL A 515 27.64 -28.34 18.79
CA VAL A 515 26.21 -28.73 18.90
C VAL A 515 25.97 -30.13 18.35
N GLU A 516 25.89 -31.13 19.23
CA GLU A 516 25.46 -32.48 18.85
C GLU A 516 23.94 -32.54 18.65
N LYS A 517 23.51 -33.32 17.66
CA LYS A 517 22.09 -33.48 17.29
C LYS A 517 21.69 -34.94 17.40
N SER A 518 20.61 -35.24 18.11
CA SER A 518 20.14 -36.62 18.35
C SER A 518 18.61 -36.74 18.25
N TRP A 519 18.15 -37.71 17.46
CA TRP A 519 16.72 -38.06 17.39
C TRP A 519 16.13 -38.46 18.74
N ARG A 520 16.95 -38.96 19.68
CA ARG A 520 16.49 -39.32 21.03
C ARG A 520 16.01 -38.10 21.84
N LEU A 521 16.36 -36.87 21.46
CA LEU A 521 15.85 -35.62 22.05
C LEU A 521 14.61 -35.04 21.35
N ASN A 522 14.06 -35.69 20.31
CA ASN A 522 12.83 -35.26 19.65
C ASN A 522 11.65 -35.17 20.64
N GLU A 523 10.60 -34.43 20.27
CA GLU A 523 9.27 -34.51 20.89
C GLU A 523 8.71 -35.95 20.86
N ARG A 524 7.72 -36.27 21.71
CA ARG A 524 7.05 -37.58 21.71
C ARG A 524 6.33 -37.82 20.39
N MET A 525 6.40 -39.04 19.88
CA MET A 525 5.68 -39.40 18.65
C MET A 525 4.18 -39.50 18.92
N TYR A 526 3.37 -38.60 18.36
CA TYR A 526 1.91 -38.62 18.50
C TYR A 526 1.20 -39.66 17.59
N GLY A 527 1.97 -40.48 16.87
CA GLY A 527 1.46 -41.58 16.06
C GLY A 527 0.40 -41.14 15.05
N GLY A 528 -0.73 -41.83 15.00
CA GLY A 528 -1.86 -41.54 14.10
C GLY A 528 -2.61 -40.22 14.37
N LEU A 529 -2.17 -39.43 15.36
CA LEU A 529 -2.59 -38.03 15.55
C LEU A 529 -1.65 -37.03 14.85
N THR A 530 -0.45 -37.46 14.46
CA THR A 530 0.45 -36.68 13.61
C THR A 530 -0.24 -36.47 12.27
N GLY A 531 -0.57 -35.22 11.94
CA GLY A 531 -1.42 -34.89 10.78
C GLY A 531 -2.70 -34.13 11.10
N LEU A 532 -3.07 -34.00 12.39
CA LEU A 532 -4.37 -33.44 12.81
C LEU A 532 -4.20 -32.25 13.76
N ASP A 533 -5.07 -31.25 13.63
CA ASP A 533 -5.18 -30.15 14.60
C ASP A 533 -5.89 -30.60 15.91
N LYS A 534 -5.90 -29.73 16.93
CA LYS A 534 -6.52 -30.04 18.25
C LYS A 534 -8.05 -30.23 18.16
N LYS A 535 -8.74 -29.51 17.26
CA LYS A 535 -10.20 -29.62 17.02
C LYS A 535 -10.51 -30.89 16.24
N GLU A 536 -9.77 -31.20 15.19
CA GLU A 536 -9.89 -32.42 14.39
C GLU A 536 -9.64 -33.66 15.22
N THR A 537 -8.58 -33.66 16.02
CA THR A 537 -8.24 -34.74 16.95
C THR A 537 -9.37 -34.99 17.96
N VAL A 538 -9.96 -33.93 18.54
CA VAL A 538 -11.13 -34.02 19.44
C VAL A 538 -12.40 -34.46 18.71
N LYS A 539 -12.63 -34.00 17.47
CA LYS A 539 -13.76 -34.38 16.62
C LYS A 539 -13.70 -35.86 16.20
N LYS A 540 -12.50 -36.38 15.95
CA LYS A 540 -12.24 -37.75 15.46
C LYS A 540 -12.20 -38.79 16.59
N HIS A 541 -11.75 -38.41 17.78
CA HIS A 541 -11.49 -39.36 18.89
C HIS A 541 -12.17 -39.04 20.22
N GLY A 542 -12.87 -37.90 20.34
CA GLY A 542 -13.54 -37.48 21.57
C GLY A 542 -12.61 -36.73 22.54
N ALA A 543 -13.15 -35.75 23.27
CA ALA A 543 -12.35 -34.87 24.12
C ALA A 543 -11.62 -35.62 25.25
N GLU A 544 -12.28 -36.61 25.87
CA GLU A 544 -11.75 -37.38 27.00
C GLU A 544 -10.56 -38.26 26.59
N GLN A 545 -10.70 -39.03 25.51
CA GLN A 545 -9.63 -39.88 24.97
C GLN A 545 -8.40 -39.05 24.56
N VAL A 546 -8.62 -37.87 24.00
CA VAL A 546 -7.56 -36.93 23.65
C VAL A 546 -6.88 -36.35 24.89
N GLN A 547 -7.55 -36.25 26.04
CA GLN A 547 -6.88 -35.92 27.30
C GLN A 547 -6.09 -37.10 27.87
N VAL A 548 -6.60 -38.34 27.78
CA VAL A 548 -5.83 -39.53 28.18
C VAL A 548 -4.49 -39.59 27.44
N TRP A 549 -4.48 -39.46 26.11
CA TRP A 549 -3.22 -39.46 25.34
C TRP A 549 -2.34 -38.23 25.59
N ARG A 550 -2.90 -37.09 26.01
CA ARG A 550 -2.12 -35.87 26.31
C ARG A 550 -1.48 -35.89 27.69
N ARG A 551 -2.18 -36.40 28.71
CA ARG A 551 -1.87 -36.27 30.15
C ARG A 551 -1.46 -37.57 30.85
N SER A 552 -1.80 -38.75 30.34
CA SER A 552 -1.33 -40.01 30.95
C SER A 552 0.20 -40.10 30.92
N PHE A 553 0.74 -40.85 31.88
CA PHE A 553 2.14 -41.21 31.89
C PHE A 553 2.45 -42.29 30.83
N ASP A 554 1.56 -43.26 30.67
CA ASP A 554 1.82 -44.56 30.06
C ASP A 554 0.84 -45.00 28.94
N VAL A 555 -0.15 -44.19 28.56
CA VAL A 555 -1.11 -44.53 27.49
C VAL A 555 -0.77 -43.79 26.18
N PRO A 556 -0.10 -44.44 25.21
CA PRO A 556 0.24 -43.80 23.94
C PRO A 556 -1.01 -43.59 23.05
N PRO A 557 -0.97 -42.61 22.13
CA PRO A 557 -1.93 -42.52 21.03
C PRO A 557 -1.78 -43.71 20.06
N PRO A 558 -2.71 -43.92 19.10
CA PRO A 558 -2.59 -44.99 18.11
C PRO A 558 -1.28 -44.88 17.31
N PRO A 559 -0.66 -45.98 16.86
CA PRO A 559 0.53 -45.94 16.01
C PRO A 559 0.26 -45.20 14.69
N ILE A 560 1.31 -44.65 14.09
CA ILE A 560 1.24 -44.17 12.71
C ILE A 560 1.32 -45.32 11.71
N GLU A 561 0.53 -45.23 10.64
CA GLU A 561 0.53 -46.21 9.56
C GLU A 561 1.80 -46.15 8.69
N ASP A 562 2.15 -47.26 8.03
CA ASP A 562 3.36 -47.35 7.20
C ASP A 562 3.24 -46.66 5.84
N ASP A 563 2.04 -46.39 5.35
CA ASP A 563 1.74 -45.67 4.11
C ASP A 563 1.63 -44.14 4.29
N SER A 564 1.26 -43.68 5.48
CA SER A 564 1.16 -42.26 5.87
C SER A 564 2.39 -41.41 5.48
N GLU A 565 2.15 -40.24 4.88
CA GLU A 565 3.22 -39.28 4.53
C GLU A 565 3.90 -38.65 5.76
N PHE A 566 3.29 -38.75 6.95
CA PHE A 566 3.80 -38.21 8.22
C PHE A 566 4.66 -39.22 9.00
N ASN A 567 4.86 -40.43 8.47
CA ASN A 567 5.66 -41.47 9.10
C ASN A 567 7.16 -41.10 9.11
N PRO A 568 7.80 -40.92 10.29
CA PRO A 568 9.18 -40.46 10.38
C PRO A 568 10.17 -41.41 9.70
N ALA A 569 9.90 -42.71 9.60
CA ALA A 569 10.79 -43.68 8.93
C ALA A 569 10.94 -43.48 7.40
N LYS A 570 10.29 -42.45 6.83
CA LYS A 570 10.44 -41.95 5.45
C LYS A 570 11.32 -40.70 5.34
N GLU A 571 11.65 -40.02 6.44
CA GLU A 571 12.46 -38.80 6.39
C GLU A 571 13.95 -39.08 6.11
N LYS A 572 14.55 -38.33 5.19
CA LYS A 572 15.99 -38.41 4.89
C LYS A 572 16.88 -38.20 6.12
N LYS A 573 16.46 -37.41 7.12
CA LYS A 573 17.25 -37.12 8.33
C LYS A 573 17.38 -38.30 9.30
N TYR A 574 16.51 -39.32 9.18
CA TYR A 574 16.60 -40.56 9.95
C TYR A 574 17.13 -41.74 9.11
N ALA A 575 17.56 -41.53 7.87
CA ALA A 575 17.98 -42.60 6.97
C ALA A 575 19.23 -43.38 7.43
N ALA A 576 19.96 -42.86 8.42
CA ALA A 576 21.08 -43.53 9.07
C ALA A 576 20.68 -44.38 10.31
N LEU A 577 19.39 -44.40 10.67
CA LEU A 577 18.85 -45.18 11.80
C LEU A 577 18.21 -46.48 11.31
N ASN A 578 18.18 -47.51 12.16
CA ASN A 578 17.32 -48.65 11.93
C ASN A 578 15.86 -48.21 12.06
N LYS A 579 15.02 -48.55 11.08
CA LYS A 579 13.59 -48.19 11.10
C LYS A 579 12.82 -48.78 12.28
N ALA A 580 13.31 -49.88 12.88
CA ALA A 580 12.75 -50.47 14.09
C ALA A 580 12.99 -49.61 15.36
N ASP A 581 14.02 -48.76 15.36
CA ASP A 581 14.32 -47.88 16.51
C ASP A 581 13.44 -46.62 16.51
N ILE A 582 12.86 -46.26 15.35
CA ILE A 582 12.04 -45.06 15.18
C ILE A 582 10.63 -45.37 15.70
N PRO A 583 10.16 -44.71 16.78
CA PRO A 583 8.86 -45.02 17.35
C PRO A 583 7.71 -44.67 16.40
N LYS A 584 6.70 -45.54 16.36
CA LYS A 584 5.41 -45.26 15.67
C LYS A 584 4.42 -44.49 16.53
N THR A 585 4.57 -44.48 17.85
CA THR A 585 3.79 -43.73 18.83
C THR A 585 4.50 -43.78 20.20
N GLU A 586 4.27 -42.80 21.07
CA GLU A 586 4.87 -42.71 22.41
C GLU A 586 3.96 -42.02 23.43
N CYS A 587 3.90 -42.59 24.63
CA CYS A 587 3.52 -41.89 25.86
C CYS A 587 4.74 -41.20 26.50
N LEU A 588 4.57 -40.62 27.70
CA LEU A 588 5.68 -39.98 28.42
C LEU A 588 6.70 -41.02 28.91
N LYS A 589 6.24 -42.20 29.35
CA LYS A 589 7.06 -43.35 29.75
C LYS A 589 7.94 -43.87 28.59
N ASP A 590 7.40 -43.97 27.39
CA ASP A 590 8.18 -44.34 26.19
C ASP A 590 9.22 -43.26 25.86
N THR A 591 8.81 -41.98 25.95
CA THR A 591 9.72 -40.84 25.75
C THR A 591 10.91 -40.89 26.74
N ILE A 592 10.66 -41.28 28.00
CA ILE A 592 11.71 -41.48 29.01
C ILE A 592 12.63 -42.65 28.60
N ALA A 593 12.07 -43.80 28.21
CA ALA A 593 12.84 -44.95 27.75
C ALA A 593 13.68 -44.65 26.49
N ARG A 594 13.25 -43.72 25.63
CA ARG A 594 14.04 -43.20 24.50
C ARG A 594 15.15 -42.24 24.94
N VAL A 595 14.87 -41.32 25.86
CA VAL A 595 15.80 -40.25 26.27
C VAL A 595 16.92 -40.77 27.17
N MET A 596 16.62 -41.60 28.17
CA MET A 596 17.61 -41.98 29.20
C MET A 596 18.86 -42.69 28.65
N PRO A 597 18.78 -43.60 27.66
CA PRO A 597 19.98 -44.17 27.04
C PRO A 597 20.89 -43.12 26.37
N PHE A 598 20.35 -41.99 25.90
CA PHE A 598 21.15 -40.89 25.35
C PHE A 598 21.78 -40.01 26.45
N TRP A 599 21.05 -39.82 27.56
CA TRP A 599 21.62 -39.21 28.76
C TRP A 599 22.84 -40.00 29.24
N GLU A 600 22.72 -41.33 29.35
CA GLU A 600 23.80 -42.22 29.77
C GLU A 600 24.96 -42.31 28.76
N SER A 601 24.67 -42.36 27.46
CA SER A 601 25.71 -42.59 26.43
C SER A 601 26.45 -41.32 25.98
N ALA A 602 25.83 -40.14 26.09
CA ALA A 602 26.36 -38.91 25.48
C ALA A 602 26.43 -37.72 26.45
N ILE A 603 25.38 -37.46 27.24
CA ILE A 603 25.33 -36.26 28.10
C ILE A 603 26.12 -36.45 29.40
N ALA A 604 25.86 -37.54 30.13
CA ALA A 604 26.52 -37.87 31.39
C ALA A 604 28.04 -38.07 31.28
N PRO A 605 28.61 -38.67 30.21
CA PRO A 605 30.06 -38.78 30.04
C PRO A 605 30.76 -37.43 29.84
N GLU A 606 30.08 -36.44 29.25
CA GLU A 606 30.64 -35.09 29.09
C GLU A 606 30.53 -34.27 30.37
N LEU A 607 29.42 -34.36 31.11
CA LEU A 607 29.28 -33.79 32.46
C LEU A 607 30.37 -34.31 33.40
N LYS A 608 30.68 -35.62 33.36
CA LYS A 608 31.77 -36.24 34.15
C LYS A 608 33.18 -35.79 33.76
N LYS A 609 33.36 -35.06 32.64
CA LYS A 609 34.62 -34.39 32.28
C LYS A 609 34.70 -32.96 32.82
N GLY A 610 33.72 -32.51 33.61
CA GLY A 610 33.64 -31.16 34.16
C GLY A 610 33.10 -30.11 33.18
N LYS A 611 32.47 -30.54 32.08
CA LYS A 611 31.90 -29.62 31.07
C LYS A 611 30.53 -29.07 31.49
N THR A 612 30.31 -27.81 31.18
CA THR A 612 29.00 -27.16 31.23
C THR A 612 28.20 -27.51 29.97
N ILE A 613 27.05 -28.17 30.13
CA ILE A 613 26.25 -28.68 29.02
C ILE A 613 24.93 -27.92 28.88
N PHE A 614 24.63 -27.47 27.66
CA PHE A 614 23.32 -26.87 27.32
C PHE A 614 22.45 -27.87 26.55
N VAL A 615 21.16 -27.98 26.89
CA VAL A 615 20.23 -28.92 26.22
C VAL A 615 18.99 -28.16 25.74
N ALA A 616 18.84 -28.07 24.42
CA ALA A 616 17.69 -27.43 23.75
C ALA A 616 16.82 -28.50 23.08
N ALA A 617 15.76 -28.94 23.76
CA ALA A 617 14.88 -30.02 23.32
C ALA A 617 13.39 -29.69 23.56
N HIS A 618 12.48 -30.59 23.17
CA HIS A 618 11.06 -30.40 23.49
C HIS A 618 10.78 -30.65 24.99
N GLY A 619 9.75 -30.01 25.55
CA GLY A 619 9.40 -30.07 26.96
C GLY A 619 9.23 -31.49 27.51
N ASN A 620 8.69 -32.45 26.74
CA ASN A 620 8.58 -33.86 27.18
C ASN A 620 9.94 -34.57 27.24
N SER A 621 10.88 -34.21 26.37
CA SER A 621 12.24 -34.73 26.35
C SER A 621 13.04 -34.15 27.53
N ILE A 622 12.81 -32.89 27.87
CA ILE A 622 13.37 -32.25 29.07
C ILE A 622 12.75 -32.85 30.34
N ARG A 623 11.42 -33.03 30.41
CA ARG A 623 10.72 -33.73 31.52
C ARG A 623 11.34 -35.09 31.85
N ALA A 624 11.77 -35.85 30.85
CA ALA A 624 12.44 -37.14 31.08
C ALA A 624 13.75 -37.00 31.87
N ILE A 625 14.60 -36.02 31.51
CA ILE A 625 15.83 -35.70 32.23
C ILE A 625 15.51 -35.15 33.63
N LEU A 626 14.54 -34.23 33.74
CA LEU A 626 14.15 -33.65 35.04
C LEU A 626 13.58 -34.70 35.99
N LYS A 627 12.81 -35.67 35.51
CA LYS A 627 12.29 -36.78 36.33
C LYS A 627 13.41 -37.57 37.00
N PHE A 628 14.48 -37.84 36.26
CA PHE A 628 15.67 -38.53 36.76
C PHE A 628 16.44 -37.69 37.80
N LEU A 629 16.69 -36.40 37.51
CA LEU A 629 17.43 -35.52 38.42
C LEU A 629 16.65 -35.21 39.71
N GLU A 630 15.39 -34.78 39.60
CA GLU A 630 14.57 -34.31 40.72
C GLU A 630 13.93 -35.44 41.56
N GLY A 631 14.03 -36.69 41.09
CA GLY A 631 13.40 -37.85 41.71
C GLY A 631 11.88 -37.73 41.75
N ILE A 632 11.25 -37.36 40.63
CA ILE A 632 9.80 -37.10 40.53
C ILE A 632 9.07 -38.42 40.29
N SER A 633 7.91 -38.62 40.93
CA SER A 633 7.10 -39.84 40.78
C SER A 633 6.49 -39.98 39.38
N ASP A 634 5.89 -41.14 39.08
CA ASP A 634 5.20 -41.37 37.80
C ASP A 634 3.89 -40.56 37.71
N ASP A 635 3.26 -40.27 38.85
CA ASP A 635 2.07 -39.42 38.94
C ASP A 635 2.43 -37.93 38.78
N ASP A 636 3.37 -37.42 39.58
CA ASP A 636 3.72 -35.99 39.66
C ASP A 636 4.27 -35.44 38.34
N ILE A 637 5.01 -36.25 37.56
CA ILE A 637 5.66 -35.79 36.32
C ILE A 637 4.64 -35.38 35.24
N THR A 638 3.40 -35.87 35.32
CA THR A 638 2.30 -35.47 34.41
C THR A 638 1.84 -34.01 34.62
N GLY A 639 2.10 -33.47 35.81
CA GLY A 639 1.78 -32.09 36.22
C GLY A 639 2.94 -31.10 36.13
N LEU A 640 4.19 -31.55 35.92
CA LEU A 640 5.36 -30.67 35.81
C LEU A 640 5.32 -29.84 34.52
N GLU A 641 4.88 -28.59 34.56
CA GLU A 641 4.96 -27.65 33.44
C GLU A 641 6.30 -26.88 33.44
N ILE A 642 6.96 -26.79 32.27
CA ILE A 642 8.27 -26.13 32.11
C ILE A 642 8.05 -24.78 31.39
N PRO A 643 8.44 -23.62 31.97
CA PRO A 643 8.33 -22.31 31.32
C PRO A 643 9.14 -22.23 30.03
N THR A 644 8.58 -21.63 28.98
CA THR A 644 9.31 -21.37 27.73
C THR A 644 10.17 -20.10 27.84
N GLY A 645 11.30 -20.08 27.14
CA GLY A 645 12.24 -18.94 27.14
C GLY A 645 13.05 -18.72 28.42
N ARG A 646 12.94 -19.58 29.44
CA ARG A 646 13.70 -19.49 30.70
C ARG A 646 14.66 -20.66 30.84
N PRO A 647 15.99 -20.46 30.77
CA PRO A 647 16.94 -21.53 31.05
C PRO A 647 16.76 -22.07 32.46
N LEU A 648 16.85 -23.39 32.60
CA LEU A 648 16.80 -24.10 33.87
C LEU A 648 18.18 -24.71 34.13
N MET A 649 18.86 -24.24 35.17
CA MET A 649 20.22 -24.60 35.53
C MET A 649 20.24 -25.63 36.67
N TYR A 650 21.08 -26.65 36.53
CA TYR A 650 21.39 -27.64 37.56
C TYR A 650 22.88 -27.65 37.84
N ASN A 651 23.26 -27.56 39.11
CA ASN A 651 24.59 -27.91 39.57
C ASN A 651 24.58 -29.38 39.99
N LEU A 652 25.56 -30.17 39.55
CA LEU A 652 25.67 -31.60 39.85
C LEU A 652 26.98 -31.91 40.58
N ASP A 653 26.98 -32.94 41.41
CA ASP A 653 28.21 -33.47 42.03
C ASP A 653 28.97 -34.44 41.09
N ALA A 654 30.08 -35.02 41.57
CA ALA A 654 30.91 -35.95 40.80
C ALA A 654 30.20 -37.27 40.43
N ASP A 655 29.15 -37.65 41.18
CA ASP A 655 28.28 -38.80 40.86
C ASP A 655 27.15 -38.43 39.88
N LEU A 656 27.04 -37.15 39.49
CA LEU A 656 25.94 -36.51 38.76
C LEU A 656 24.62 -36.38 39.54
N LYS A 657 24.67 -36.41 40.87
CA LYS A 657 23.50 -36.09 41.72
C LYS A 657 23.34 -34.57 41.78
N PRO A 658 22.11 -34.02 41.70
CA PRO A 658 21.93 -32.58 41.74
C PRO A 658 22.11 -32.00 43.14
N ILE A 659 22.74 -30.83 43.18
CA ILE A 659 23.03 -30.08 44.40
C ILE A 659 21.85 -29.12 44.68
N PRO A 660 21.31 -29.06 45.91
CA PRO A 660 20.19 -28.18 46.24
C PRO A 660 20.46 -26.70 45.93
N SER A 661 19.47 -26.03 45.36
CA SER A 661 19.49 -24.58 45.12
C SER A 661 18.54 -23.86 46.06
N ALA A 662 18.98 -22.76 46.66
CA ALA A 662 18.12 -21.89 47.46
C ALA A 662 17.03 -21.18 46.63
N ASP A 663 17.25 -21.05 45.32
CA ASP A 663 16.34 -20.41 44.36
C ASP A 663 15.44 -21.43 43.61
N ALA A 664 15.35 -22.67 44.10
CA ALA A 664 14.51 -23.70 43.47
C ALA A 664 13.02 -23.38 43.61
N ILE A 665 12.26 -23.53 42.52
CA ILE A 665 10.81 -23.23 42.48
C ILE A 665 10.02 -24.54 42.42
N ALA A 666 9.18 -24.77 43.44
CA ALA A 666 8.34 -25.95 43.54
C ALA A 666 7.51 -26.19 42.24
N PRO A 667 7.42 -27.44 41.74
CA PRO A 667 7.81 -28.70 42.40
C PRO A 667 9.30 -29.09 42.28
N LEU A 668 10.15 -28.27 41.67
CA LEU A 668 11.59 -28.53 41.61
C LEU A 668 12.24 -28.28 42.99
N LYS A 669 13.24 -29.11 43.33
CA LYS A 669 14.00 -29.11 44.59
C LYS A 669 15.45 -28.67 44.38
N PHE A 670 16.00 -28.88 43.18
CA PHE A 670 17.41 -28.60 42.87
C PHE A 670 17.60 -27.58 41.73
N GLY A 671 16.73 -27.59 40.71
CA GLY A 671 16.87 -26.71 39.54
C GLY A 671 16.54 -25.23 39.80
N LYS A 672 17.39 -24.32 39.32
CA LYS A 672 17.17 -22.85 39.33
C LYS A 672 16.81 -22.35 37.93
N TYR A 673 15.70 -21.62 37.78
CA TYR A 673 15.43 -20.86 36.56
C TYR A 673 16.21 -19.54 36.56
N LEU A 674 16.73 -19.13 35.40
CA LEU A 674 17.45 -17.86 35.22
C LEU A 674 16.48 -16.71 34.92
N GLY A 675 16.79 -15.51 35.46
CA GLY A 675 16.01 -14.29 35.28
C GLY A 675 15.06 -13.95 36.44
N ASN A 676 14.15 -13.00 36.20
CA ASN A 676 13.26 -12.46 37.23
C ASN A 676 12.19 -13.47 37.69
N LEU A 677 12.04 -13.65 39.01
CA LEU A 677 11.10 -14.62 39.61
C LEU A 677 9.64 -14.42 39.20
N ASP A 678 9.16 -13.19 39.03
CA ASP A 678 7.77 -12.92 38.67
C ASP A 678 7.53 -13.13 37.17
N GLU A 679 8.53 -12.87 36.32
CA GLU A 679 8.51 -13.28 34.92
C GLU A 679 8.52 -14.82 34.77
N ILE A 680 9.28 -15.52 35.61
CA ILE A 680 9.33 -17.00 35.63
C ILE A 680 7.97 -17.55 36.08
N LYS A 681 7.34 -17.00 37.13
CA LYS A 681 5.97 -17.36 37.56
C LYS A 681 4.95 -17.10 36.46
N ALA A 682 5.02 -15.95 35.79
CA ALA A 682 4.11 -15.60 34.68
C ALA A 682 4.27 -16.56 33.50
N ALA A 683 5.51 -16.93 33.15
CA ALA A 683 5.78 -17.93 32.11
C ALA A 683 5.31 -19.34 32.51
N ALA A 684 5.47 -19.74 33.77
CA ALA A 684 4.97 -21.01 34.30
C ALA A 684 3.43 -21.09 34.24
N GLU A 685 2.74 -20.06 34.74
CA GLU A 685 1.27 -20.00 34.70
C GLU A 685 0.75 -19.86 33.26
N ALA A 686 1.49 -19.21 32.35
CA ALA A 686 1.16 -19.20 30.93
C ALA A 686 1.20 -20.61 30.29
N VAL A 687 2.23 -21.42 30.58
CA VAL A 687 2.29 -22.82 30.09
C VAL A 687 1.19 -23.67 30.72
N LYS A 688 0.97 -23.55 32.03
CA LYS A 688 -0.13 -24.21 32.76
C LYS A 688 -1.53 -23.85 32.23
N ASN A 689 -1.71 -22.66 31.67
CA ASN A 689 -2.97 -22.27 31.00
C ASN A 689 -3.08 -22.77 29.55
N GLN A 690 -1.97 -23.04 28.84
CA GLN A 690 -2.00 -23.74 27.55
C GLN A 690 -2.47 -25.21 27.68
N THR A 691 -2.29 -25.80 28.86
CA THR A 691 -2.53 -27.24 29.11
C THR A 691 -3.80 -27.55 29.89
N LYS A 692 -4.60 -26.54 30.29
CA LYS A 692 -5.97 -26.74 30.80
C LYS A 692 -6.91 -27.21 29.70
N VAL A 693 -7.89 -28.04 30.08
CA VAL A 693 -9.00 -28.46 29.21
C VAL A 693 -10.15 -27.51 29.47
N ALA A 694 -10.68 -26.87 28.43
CA ALA A 694 -11.99 -26.26 28.54
C ALA A 694 -13.03 -27.37 28.55
N ALA A 695 -13.77 -27.49 29.66
CA ALA A 695 -15.16 -27.96 29.60
C ALA A 695 -15.92 -27.10 28.57
N PRO A 696 -16.97 -27.61 27.89
CA PRO A 696 -17.48 -27.04 26.64
C PRO A 696 -17.80 -25.54 26.76
N ALA A 697 -16.86 -24.72 26.27
CA ALA A 697 -16.98 -23.29 26.32
C ALA A 697 -18.02 -22.85 25.30
N GLY A 698 -19.16 -22.33 25.80
CA GLY A 698 -19.93 -21.37 25.03
C GLY A 698 -18.97 -20.29 24.51
N ALA A 699 -19.12 -19.94 23.23
CA ALA A 699 -18.07 -19.35 22.40
C ALA A 699 -17.04 -18.51 23.17
N ALA A 700 -15.76 -18.93 23.11
CA ALA A 700 -14.67 -17.99 23.34
C ALA A 700 -14.91 -16.82 22.38
N ALA A 701 -15.18 -15.64 22.93
CA ALA A 701 -15.69 -14.53 22.15
C ALA A 701 -14.77 -14.23 20.96
N ALA A 702 -15.36 -13.79 19.86
CA ALA A 702 -14.57 -13.15 18.81
C ALA A 702 -13.73 -12.02 19.46
N PRO A 703 -12.52 -11.73 18.96
CA PRO A 703 -11.78 -10.54 19.38
C PRO A 703 -12.73 -9.34 19.42
N ASP A 704 -12.77 -8.64 20.56
CA ASP A 704 -13.91 -7.79 20.87
C ASP A 704 -13.93 -6.54 19.98
N SER A 705 -14.73 -6.61 18.91
CA SER A 705 -14.92 -5.55 17.94
C SER A 705 -15.64 -4.31 18.50
N LYS A 706 -16.25 -4.43 19.68
CA LYS A 706 -17.07 -3.39 20.30
C LYS A 706 -16.32 -2.64 21.40
N THR A 707 -15.52 -3.32 22.20
CA THR A 707 -14.82 -2.69 23.33
C THR A 707 -13.66 -1.81 22.89
N ILE A 708 -13.62 -0.56 23.37
CA ILE A 708 -12.47 0.34 23.25
C ILE A 708 -11.29 -0.23 24.06
N MET A 709 -10.24 -0.63 23.36
CA MET A 709 -9.01 -1.20 23.92
C MET A 709 -7.86 -0.19 24.05
N ALA A 710 -7.81 0.81 23.17
CA ALA A 710 -6.90 1.95 23.28
C ALA A 710 -7.44 3.16 22.51
N ILE A 711 -7.05 4.36 22.93
CA ILE A 711 -7.21 5.61 22.18
C ILE A 711 -5.86 6.32 22.22
N LYS A 712 -5.39 6.84 21.09
CA LYS A 712 -4.17 7.65 21.01
C LYS A 712 -4.31 8.79 20.00
N ALA A 713 -4.07 10.01 20.45
CA ALA A 713 -3.99 11.19 19.61
C ALA A 713 -2.58 11.53 19.16
N ARG A 714 -2.49 12.26 18.05
CA ARG A 714 -1.30 12.93 17.53
C ARG A 714 -1.65 14.28 16.91
N GLU A 715 -0.63 15.11 16.72
CA GLU A 715 -0.72 16.34 15.93
C GLU A 715 -0.38 16.00 14.47
N ILE A 716 -1.24 16.44 13.54
CA ILE A 716 -1.00 16.44 12.09
C ILE A 716 -1.16 17.87 11.55
N PHE A 717 -1.13 18.06 10.23
CA PHE A 717 -1.33 19.37 9.59
C PHE A 717 -2.59 19.38 8.72
N ASP A 718 -3.34 20.48 8.77
CA ASP A 718 -4.47 20.76 7.87
C ASP A 718 -4.00 21.23 6.49
N SER A 719 -4.94 21.38 5.56
CA SER A 719 -4.71 21.76 4.17
C SER A 719 -4.12 23.16 3.96
N ARG A 720 -3.98 23.95 5.03
CA ARG A 720 -3.37 25.28 5.07
C ARG A 720 -2.03 25.28 5.83
N GLY A 721 -1.56 24.10 6.26
CA GLY A 721 -0.32 23.94 7.03
C GLY A 721 -0.42 24.33 8.51
N ASN A 722 -1.64 24.48 9.06
CA ASN A 722 -1.81 24.68 10.51
C ASN A 722 -1.94 23.31 11.21
N PRO A 723 -1.54 23.19 12.48
CA PRO A 723 -1.72 21.95 13.22
C PRO A 723 -3.18 21.56 13.42
N THR A 724 -3.48 20.27 13.48
CA THR A 724 -4.78 19.76 13.95
C THR A 724 -4.66 18.37 14.60
N VAL A 725 -5.73 17.92 15.25
CA VAL A 725 -5.79 16.68 16.03
C VAL A 725 -6.23 15.51 15.15
N GLU A 726 -5.47 14.42 15.20
CA GLU A 726 -5.86 13.11 14.68
C GLU A 726 -5.87 12.08 15.84
N VAL A 727 -6.85 11.18 15.83
CA VAL A 727 -7.02 10.10 16.80
C VAL A 727 -7.05 8.73 16.12
N ASP A 728 -6.30 7.79 16.67
CA ASP A 728 -6.48 6.36 16.44
C ASP A 728 -7.20 5.74 17.65
N LEU A 729 -8.30 5.04 17.42
CA LEU A 729 -9.00 4.21 18.39
C LEU A 729 -8.84 2.74 18.00
N CYS A 730 -8.35 1.91 18.92
CA CYS A 730 -8.23 0.47 18.71
C CYS A 730 -9.32 -0.28 19.48
N THR A 731 -9.94 -1.24 18.80
CA THR A 731 -10.78 -2.30 19.38
C THR A 731 -9.97 -3.60 19.51
N GLY A 732 -10.59 -4.71 19.88
CA GLY A 732 -9.97 -6.03 19.78
C GLY A 732 -9.73 -6.52 18.35
N THR A 733 -10.37 -5.92 17.32
CA THR A 733 -10.27 -6.34 15.91
C THR A 733 -9.46 -5.42 15.01
N ALA A 734 -9.57 -4.10 15.19
CA ALA A 734 -9.06 -3.12 14.24
C ALA A 734 -8.78 -1.74 14.87
N LEU A 735 -8.04 -0.93 14.12
CA LEU A 735 -7.76 0.48 14.39
C LEU A 735 -8.63 1.37 13.51
N PHE A 736 -9.24 2.39 14.11
CA PHE A 736 -10.12 3.36 13.48
C PHE A 736 -9.56 4.77 13.66
N ARG A 737 -9.33 5.47 12.56
CA ARG A 737 -8.70 6.78 12.52
C ARG A 737 -9.73 7.89 12.27
N ALA A 738 -9.53 9.06 12.86
CA ALA A 738 -10.26 10.28 12.49
C ALA A 738 -9.41 11.54 12.72
N ALA A 739 -9.52 12.51 11.80
CA ALA A 739 -8.85 13.81 11.89
C ALA A 739 -9.85 14.96 11.80
N VAL A 740 -9.59 16.04 12.55
CA VAL A 740 -10.55 17.15 12.72
C VAL A 740 -10.17 18.38 11.86
N PRO A 741 -11.13 19.02 11.16
CA PRO A 741 -10.90 20.27 10.43
C PRO A 741 -10.86 21.51 11.36
N SER A 742 -10.33 22.63 10.85
CA SER A 742 -10.17 23.92 11.54
C SER A 742 -10.76 25.10 10.76
N GLY A 743 -11.21 26.15 11.46
CA GLY A 743 -11.86 27.33 10.87
C GLY A 743 -10.93 28.43 10.35
N ALA A 744 -11.47 29.41 9.62
CA ALA A 744 -10.83 30.72 9.37
C ALA A 744 -11.58 31.79 10.16
N SER A 745 -12.86 32.01 9.83
CA SER A 745 -13.83 32.52 10.78
C SER A 745 -14.07 31.50 11.90
N THR A 746 -14.26 32.02 13.11
CA THR A 746 -14.69 31.29 14.30
C THR A 746 -15.78 32.12 14.98
N GLY A 747 -17.05 31.75 14.80
CA GLY A 747 -18.16 32.45 15.43
C GLY A 747 -18.03 32.43 16.96
N ILE A 748 -18.39 33.53 17.63
CA ILE A 748 -18.19 33.68 19.09
C ILE A 748 -19.02 32.70 19.94
N TYR A 749 -19.89 31.93 19.28
CA TYR A 749 -20.80 30.96 19.86
C TYR A 749 -20.39 29.49 19.61
N GLU A 750 -19.34 29.23 18.80
CA GLU A 750 -18.84 27.88 18.51
C GLU A 750 -18.34 27.14 19.77
N ALA A 751 -18.36 25.81 19.74
CA ALA A 751 -17.59 24.98 20.65
C ALA A 751 -16.09 25.19 20.41
N LEU A 752 -15.34 25.48 21.47
CA LEU A 752 -14.00 26.05 21.32
C LEU A 752 -12.93 24.99 21.03
N GLU A 753 -12.22 25.14 19.91
CA GLU A 753 -10.99 24.38 19.65
C GLU A 753 -9.88 24.77 20.65
N LEU A 754 -9.18 23.78 21.20
CA LEU A 754 -8.07 24.04 22.11
C LEU A 754 -6.75 24.15 21.34
N ARG A 755 -6.12 25.32 21.45
CA ARG A 755 -4.81 25.66 20.89
C ARG A 755 -3.75 25.84 21.98
N ASP A 756 -2.49 25.62 21.62
CA ASP A 756 -1.34 25.76 22.51
C ASP A 756 -1.13 27.22 22.93
N GLY A 757 -1.31 28.18 22.02
CA GLY A 757 -1.12 29.61 22.28
C GLY A 757 0.35 30.06 22.37
N ASP A 758 1.31 29.13 22.27
CA ASP A 758 2.74 29.42 22.24
C ASP A 758 3.15 30.10 20.92
N LYS A 759 3.34 31.42 20.95
CA LYS A 759 3.76 32.19 19.78
C LYS A 759 5.14 31.78 19.24
N GLY A 760 5.98 31.11 20.03
CA GLY A 760 7.25 30.53 19.57
C GLY A 760 7.09 29.27 18.72
N ARG A 761 5.92 28.60 18.79
CA ARG A 761 5.62 27.35 18.09
C ARG A 761 4.43 27.51 17.16
N LEU A 762 4.67 27.41 15.85
CA LEU A 762 3.61 27.34 14.83
C LEU A 762 2.61 28.52 14.96
N LEU A 763 3.16 29.71 15.27
CA LEU A 763 2.44 30.97 15.48
C LEU A 763 1.33 30.91 16.56
N GLY A 764 1.47 30.04 17.57
CA GLY A 764 0.45 29.81 18.60
C GLY A 764 -0.60 28.77 18.24
N LYS A 765 -0.58 28.24 17.01
CA LYS A 765 -1.61 27.33 16.48
C LYS A 765 -1.38 25.84 16.76
N GLY A 766 -0.33 25.47 17.51
CA GLY A 766 -0.14 24.09 17.96
C GLY A 766 -1.35 23.51 18.69
N VAL A 767 -1.49 22.18 18.74
CA VAL A 767 -2.59 21.47 19.41
C VAL A 767 -2.11 20.41 20.39
N LEU A 768 -0.87 20.51 20.89
CA LEU A 768 -0.31 19.52 21.83
C LEU A 768 -1.12 19.43 23.13
N LYS A 769 -1.74 20.52 23.60
CA LYS A 769 -2.70 20.50 24.71
C LYS A 769 -3.93 19.64 24.43
N ALA A 770 -4.51 19.74 23.23
CA ALA A 770 -5.66 18.92 22.82
C ALA A 770 -5.25 17.44 22.67
N VAL A 771 -4.07 17.17 22.10
CA VAL A 771 -3.50 15.82 21.97
C VAL A 771 -3.25 15.19 23.35
N ALA A 772 -2.70 15.96 24.31
CA ALA A 772 -2.53 15.52 25.70
C ALA A 772 -3.89 15.25 26.37
N ASN A 773 -4.88 16.14 26.21
CA ASN A 773 -6.22 15.92 26.73
C ASN A 773 -6.88 14.63 26.20
N VAL A 774 -6.66 14.25 24.93
CA VAL A 774 -7.11 12.95 24.44
C VAL A 774 -6.33 11.80 25.11
N ASN A 775 -5.01 11.86 25.12
CA ASN A 775 -4.14 10.76 25.59
C ASN A 775 -4.25 10.52 27.11
N ASP A 776 -4.36 11.58 27.90
CA ASP A 776 -4.21 11.56 29.35
C ASP A 776 -5.55 11.70 30.11
N ILE A 777 -6.60 12.20 29.46
CA ILE A 777 -7.92 12.46 30.09
C ILE A 777 -9.06 11.66 29.43
N LEU A 778 -9.23 11.75 28.11
CA LEU A 778 -10.32 11.04 27.42
C LEU A 778 -10.03 9.55 27.31
N GLY A 779 -8.89 9.17 26.74
CA GLY A 779 -8.48 7.79 26.49
C GLY A 779 -8.65 6.89 27.71
N PRO A 780 -8.03 7.19 28.86
CA PRO A 780 -8.11 6.37 30.07
C PRO A 780 -9.53 6.23 30.66
N LYS A 781 -10.43 7.20 30.40
CA LYS A 781 -11.83 7.17 30.88
C LYS A 781 -12.77 6.39 29.96
N LEU A 782 -12.43 6.24 28.68
CA LEU A 782 -13.27 5.59 27.67
C LEU A 782 -12.89 4.12 27.41
N LEU A 783 -11.78 3.63 27.98
CA LEU A 783 -11.41 2.21 27.91
C LEU A 783 -12.54 1.33 28.48
N GLY A 784 -12.85 0.22 27.80
CA GLY A 784 -13.90 -0.70 28.24
C GLY A 784 -15.33 -0.33 27.80
N MET A 785 -15.53 0.80 27.11
CA MET A 785 -16.85 1.17 26.56
C MET A 785 -17.12 0.51 25.20
N ASP A 786 -18.41 0.27 24.89
CA ASP A 786 -18.87 -0.26 23.61
C ASP A 786 -19.00 0.88 22.58
N VAL A 787 -18.25 0.82 21.47
CA VAL A 787 -18.26 1.85 20.41
C VAL A 787 -19.60 2.00 19.68
N THR A 788 -20.54 1.08 19.88
CA THR A 788 -21.91 1.22 19.37
C THR A 788 -22.80 2.11 20.25
N ASP A 789 -22.39 2.44 21.48
CA ASP A 789 -23.08 3.39 22.38
C ASP A 789 -22.68 4.86 22.08
N GLN A 790 -22.69 5.32 20.81
CA GLN A 790 -22.21 6.66 20.39
C GLN A 790 -22.69 7.80 21.32
N SER A 791 -24.00 7.88 21.58
CA SER A 791 -24.59 8.96 22.39
C SER A 791 -24.13 8.97 23.84
N LYS A 792 -23.78 7.81 24.40
CA LYS A 792 -23.28 7.66 25.78
C LYS A 792 -21.82 8.11 25.88
N ILE A 793 -21.01 7.76 24.88
CA ILE A 793 -19.60 8.17 24.81
C ILE A 793 -19.51 9.68 24.59
N ASP A 794 -20.25 10.22 23.61
CA ASP A 794 -20.28 11.67 23.35
C ASP A 794 -20.74 12.46 24.59
N LYS A 795 -21.82 12.03 25.26
CA LYS A 795 -22.30 12.70 26.49
C LYS A 795 -21.33 12.59 27.65
N MET A 796 -20.66 11.46 27.84
CA MET A 796 -19.61 11.36 28.86
C MET A 796 -18.48 12.35 28.59
N MET A 797 -18.01 12.48 27.34
CA MET A 797 -16.97 13.45 26.98
C MET A 797 -17.41 14.90 27.22
N VAL A 798 -18.62 15.25 26.80
CA VAL A 798 -19.13 16.63 26.80
C VAL A 798 -19.67 17.06 28.17
N GLU A 799 -20.54 16.26 28.78
CA GLU A 799 -21.27 16.61 30.01
C GLU A 799 -20.45 16.32 31.28
N GLU A 800 -19.75 15.19 31.33
CA GLU A 800 -19.07 14.70 32.55
C GLU A 800 -17.56 14.99 32.58
N ILE A 801 -16.84 14.84 31.45
CA ILE A 801 -15.38 14.98 31.40
C ILE A 801 -14.96 16.43 31.16
N ASP A 802 -15.53 17.10 30.14
CA ASP A 802 -15.33 18.53 29.93
C ASP A 802 -16.23 19.35 30.85
N GLY A 803 -17.56 19.24 30.72
CA GLY A 803 -18.52 19.91 31.57
C GLY A 803 -18.41 21.45 31.60
N SER A 804 -17.95 22.08 30.52
CA SER A 804 -17.95 23.55 30.36
C SER A 804 -19.22 24.02 29.63
N LYS A 805 -19.74 25.19 30.01
CA LYS A 805 -20.88 25.82 29.36
C LYS A 805 -20.65 27.30 29.10
N ASN A 806 -21.22 27.78 27.99
CA ASN A 806 -21.54 29.18 27.79
C ASN A 806 -23.08 29.37 27.92
N GLU A 807 -23.58 30.57 27.64
CA GLU A 807 -25.02 30.87 27.70
C GLU A 807 -25.87 30.12 26.63
N TRP A 808 -25.23 29.52 25.61
CA TRP A 808 -25.87 28.81 24.50
C TRP A 808 -25.73 27.28 24.55
N GLY A 809 -24.99 26.70 25.50
CA GLY A 809 -24.81 25.25 25.61
C GLY A 809 -23.42 24.81 26.08
N TRP A 810 -23.02 23.60 25.70
CA TRP A 810 -21.74 23.00 26.09
C TRP A 810 -20.57 23.53 25.23
N SER A 811 -19.71 24.36 25.83
CA SER A 811 -18.62 25.08 25.15
C SER A 811 -17.37 24.24 24.84
N LYS A 812 -17.24 23.06 25.46
CA LYS A 812 -16.17 22.06 25.24
C LYS A 812 -14.74 22.60 25.42
N SER A 813 -14.58 23.62 26.27
CA SER A 813 -13.42 24.50 26.33
C SER A 813 -12.31 24.12 27.33
N LYS A 814 -12.51 23.08 28.15
CA LYS A 814 -11.46 22.54 29.04
C LYS A 814 -10.67 21.44 28.34
N VAL A 815 -11.38 20.56 27.63
CA VAL A 815 -10.83 19.44 26.86
C VAL A 815 -10.45 19.88 25.44
N GLY A 816 -11.28 20.75 24.83
CA GLY A 816 -11.18 21.19 23.44
C GLY A 816 -12.19 20.46 22.55
N ALA A 817 -13.02 21.20 21.81
CA ALA A 817 -13.96 20.63 20.84
C ALA A 817 -13.26 19.78 19.77
N ASN A 818 -12.02 20.15 19.42
CA ASN A 818 -11.14 19.40 18.52
C ASN A 818 -10.66 18.06 19.10
N ALA A 819 -10.45 17.96 20.41
CA ALA A 819 -10.13 16.69 21.08
C ALA A 819 -11.36 15.77 21.18
N ILE A 820 -12.52 16.31 21.56
CA ILE A 820 -13.77 15.54 21.68
C ILE A 820 -14.23 15.01 20.31
N LEU A 821 -14.24 15.85 19.27
CA LEU A 821 -14.73 15.45 17.96
C LEU A 821 -13.85 14.34 17.34
N ALA A 822 -12.53 14.41 17.48
CA ALA A 822 -11.63 13.40 16.92
C ALA A 822 -11.92 12.01 17.50
N VAL A 823 -12.16 11.93 18.82
CA VAL A 823 -12.60 10.69 19.46
C VAL A 823 -14.01 10.30 19.01
N SER A 824 -14.95 11.25 18.96
CA SER A 824 -16.34 11.03 18.55
C SER A 824 -16.47 10.43 17.13
N MET A 825 -15.67 10.91 16.18
CA MET A 825 -15.57 10.40 14.80
C MET A 825 -14.91 9.01 14.73
N ALA A 826 -13.84 8.78 15.51
CA ALA A 826 -13.17 7.48 15.57
C ALA A 826 -14.07 6.39 16.20
N VAL A 827 -14.83 6.75 17.25
CA VAL A 827 -15.88 5.91 17.85
C VAL A 827 -16.96 5.59 16.81
N CYS A 828 -17.42 6.57 16.04
CA CYS A 828 -18.45 6.36 15.02
C CYS A 828 -18.00 5.37 13.93
N ARG A 829 -16.74 5.47 13.48
CA ARG A 829 -16.11 4.48 12.56
C ARG A 829 -16.00 3.09 13.17
N ALA A 830 -15.60 3.00 14.43
CA ALA A 830 -15.52 1.74 15.14
C ALA A 830 -16.92 1.11 15.32
N GLY A 831 -17.94 1.89 15.67
CA GLY A 831 -19.34 1.47 15.79
C GLY A 831 -19.95 0.96 14.48
N ALA A 832 -19.56 1.55 13.35
CA ALA A 832 -19.93 1.07 12.01
C ALA A 832 -19.34 -0.32 11.74
N ALA A 833 -18.02 -0.48 11.91
CA ALA A 833 -17.35 -1.76 11.71
C ALA A 833 -17.79 -2.85 12.70
N ALA A 834 -18.03 -2.49 13.97
CA ALA A 834 -18.60 -3.37 15.00
C ALA A 834 -20.06 -3.77 14.71
N SER A 835 -20.78 -2.96 13.93
CA SER A 835 -22.10 -3.29 13.38
C SER A 835 -22.05 -4.03 12.04
N ALA A 836 -20.85 -4.31 11.49
CA ALA A 836 -20.62 -4.81 10.13
C ALA A 836 -21.31 -3.95 9.04
N MET A 837 -21.28 -2.63 9.20
CA MET A 837 -21.92 -1.64 8.33
C MET A 837 -20.90 -0.65 7.75
N PRO A 838 -21.09 -0.19 6.50
CA PRO A 838 -20.47 1.04 6.00
C PRO A 838 -20.83 2.24 6.89
N LEU A 839 -19.95 3.25 6.96
CA LEU A 839 -20.10 4.37 7.87
C LEU A 839 -21.38 5.17 7.59
N TYR A 840 -21.72 5.46 6.34
CA TYR A 840 -22.97 6.13 5.98
C TYR A 840 -24.24 5.35 6.43
N GLN A 841 -24.24 4.01 6.35
CA GLN A 841 -25.36 3.18 6.83
C GLN A 841 -25.47 3.20 8.35
N TYR A 842 -24.32 3.15 9.04
CA TYR A 842 -24.28 3.24 10.50
C TYR A 842 -24.76 4.61 10.99
N ILE A 843 -24.37 5.70 10.34
CA ILE A 843 -24.84 7.06 10.62
C ILE A 843 -26.36 7.16 10.43
N ALA A 844 -26.92 6.61 9.35
CA ALA A 844 -28.37 6.56 9.15
C ALA A 844 -29.08 5.82 10.29
N LYS A 845 -28.58 4.65 10.69
CA LYS A 845 -29.08 3.85 11.81
C LYS A 845 -29.08 4.63 13.14
N ILE A 846 -27.96 5.29 13.51
CA ILE A 846 -27.89 6.02 14.80
C ILE A 846 -28.64 7.37 14.78
N SER A 847 -28.94 7.92 13.60
CA SER A 847 -29.76 9.13 13.42
C SER A 847 -31.23 8.84 13.10
N GLY A 848 -31.65 7.57 13.15
CA GLY A 848 -33.03 7.14 12.93
C GLY A 848 -33.56 7.36 11.51
N LYS A 849 -32.67 7.47 10.51
CA LYS A 849 -33.06 7.59 9.10
C LYS A 849 -33.33 6.20 8.50
N ASN A 850 -34.19 6.17 7.49
CA ASN A 850 -34.48 4.96 6.73
C ASN A 850 -33.29 4.57 5.85
N THR A 851 -33.10 3.26 5.64
CA THR A 851 -31.98 2.67 4.87
C THR A 851 -32.47 1.83 3.69
N ASP A 852 -33.74 1.98 3.29
CA ASP A 852 -34.31 1.37 2.10
C ASP A 852 -33.83 2.07 0.81
N LYS A 853 -33.65 3.39 0.88
CA LYS A 853 -33.04 4.23 -0.15
C LYS A 853 -32.24 5.37 0.47
N PHE A 854 -31.02 5.53 -0.02
CA PHE A 854 -30.13 6.61 0.38
C PHE A 854 -30.20 7.77 -0.61
N VAL A 855 -29.87 8.96 -0.13
CA VAL A 855 -29.89 10.20 -0.93
C VAL A 855 -28.47 10.71 -1.09
N MET A 856 -27.99 10.73 -2.33
CA MET A 856 -26.76 11.39 -2.71
C MET A 856 -27.01 12.91 -2.80
N PRO A 857 -26.13 13.74 -2.21
CA PRO A 857 -26.37 15.17 -2.09
C PRO A 857 -26.08 15.93 -3.39
N VAL A 858 -26.73 17.08 -3.60
CA VAL A 858 -26.20 18.08 -4.53
C VAL A 858 -24.89 18.67 -3.95
N PRO A 859 -23.77 18.65 -4.69
CA PRO A 859 -22.56 19.33 -4.29
C PRO A 859 -22.66 20.83 -4.59
N SER A 860 -22.47 21.66 -3.57
CA SER A 860 -22.22 23.09 -3.69
C SER A 860 -20.72 23.32 -3.84
N PHE A 861 -20.24 23.45 -5.08
CA PHE A 861 -18.81 23.68 -5.33
C PHE A 861 -18.48 25.16 -5.18
N ASN A 862 -17.66 25.54 -4.20
CA ASN A 862 -17.05 26.87 -4.13
C ASN A 862 -16.11 27.07 -5.34
N VAL A 863 -16.29 28.14 -6.11
CA VAL A 863 -15.54 28.37 -7.37
C VAL A 863 -14.96 29.78 -7.54
N ILE A 864 -15.48 30.79 -6.82
CA ILE A 864 -14.88 32.13 -6.74
C ILE A 864 -14.88 32.58 -5.27
N ASN A 865 -13.70 32.98 -4.78
CA ASN A 865 -13.48 33.42 -3.40
C ASN A 865 -13.44 34.96 -3.29
N GLY A 866 -13.96 35.46 -2.17
CA GLY A 866 -13.89 36.84 -1.72
C GLY A 866 -13.78 36.92 -0.20
N GLY A 867 -14.42 37.91 0.42
CA GLY A 867 -14.46 38.08 1.87
C GLY A 867 -13.07 38.03 2.51
N SER A 868 -12.94 37.31 3.62
CA SER A 868 -11.65 37.04 4.28
C SER A 868 -10.88 35.87 3.66
N HIS A 869 -11.47 35.15 2.70
CA HIS A 869 -10.83 34.05 1.94
C HIS A 869 -10.02 34.52 0.71
N ALA A 870 -10.04 35.81 0.34
CA ALA A 870 -9.26 36.35 -0.78
C ALA A 870 -8.90 37.85 -0.64
N GLY A 871 -7.66 38.20 -1.02
CA GLY A 871 -7.14 39.57 -1.06
C GLY A 871 -7.61 40.43 -2.25
N ASN A 872 -8.69 40.03 -2.93
CA ASN A 872 -9.38 40.84 -3.94
C ASN A 872 -10.37 41.81 -3.27
N ARG A 873 -11.05 42.65 -4.06
CA ARG A 873 -12.04 43.63 -3.56
C ARG A 873 -13.36 42.99 -3.11
N LEU A 874 -13.64 41.75 -3.53
CA LEU A 874 -14.93 41.08 -3.42
C LEU A 874 -15.40 40.93 -1.96
N ALA A 875 -16.60 41.41 -1.62
CA ALA A 875 -17.11 41.38 -0.25
C ALA A 875 -17.68 40.01 0.16
N CYS A 876 -18.52 39.39 -0.68
CA CYS A 876 -19.04 38.04 -0.41
C CYS A 876 -17.91 37.02 -0.41
N GLN A 877 -17.97 36.05 0.49
CA GLN A 877 -16.87 35.12 0.76
C GLN A 877 -16.75 34.01 -0.29
N GLU A 878 -17.87 33.47 -0.77
CA GLU A 878 -17.91 32.34 -1.71
C GLU A 878 -19.02 32.53 -2.75
N PHE A 879 -18.72 32.28 -4.03
CA PHE A 879 -19.74 31.94 -5.03
C PHE A 879 -19.63 30.47 -5.40
N MET A 880 -20.77 29.78 -5.30
CA MET A 880 -20.91 28.34 -5.45
C MET A 880 -21.75 27.98 -6.68
N ILE A 881 -21.45 26.85 -7.31
CA ILE A 881 -22.29 26.22 -8.33
C ILE A 881 -22.93 24.93 -7.80
N LEU A 882 -24.21 24.76 -8.08
CA LEU A 882 -25.04 23.63 -7.66
C LEU A 882 -25.65 22.95 -8.91
N PRO A 883 -25.19 21.75 -9.31
CA PRO A 883 -25.72 21.02 -10.48
C PRO A 883 -27.02 20.26 -10.12
N VAL A 884 -28.06 20.99 -9.70
CA VAL A 884 -29.36 20.43 -9.30
C VAL A 884 -30.08 19.64 -10.42
N GLY A 885 -29.74 19.92 -11.68
CA GLY A 885 -30.30 19.24 -12.86
C GLY A 885 -29.48 18.05 -13.37
N ALA A 886 -28.50 17.56 -12.59
CA ALA A 886 -27.86 16.28 -12.82
C ALA A 886 -28.80 15.11 -12.46
N SER A 887 -28.58 13.94 -13.07
CA SER A 887 -29.33 12.71 -12.80
C SER A 887 -28.68 11.82 -11.73
N SER A 888 -27.38 12.00 -11.48
CA SER A 888 -26.60 11.30 -10.45
C SER A 888 -25.53 12.21 -9.85
N PHE A 889 -24.95 11.81 -8.72
CA PHE A 889 -23.80 12.49 -8.13
C PHE A 889 -22.56 12.42 -9.05
N LYS A 890 -22.37 11.30 -9.75
CA LYS A 890 -21.32 11.14 -10.77
C LYS A 890 -21.47 12.15 -11.93
N GLU A 891 -22.69 12.43 -12.38
CA GLU A 891 -22.93 13.49 -13.37
C GLU A 891 -22.72 14.89 -12.76
N ALA A 892 -23.16 15.12 -11.53
CA ALA A 892 -22.95 16.37 -10.79
C ALA A 892 -21.45 16.73 -10.68
N MET A 893 -20.59 15.74 -10.41
CA MET A 893 -19.14 15.91 -10.38
C MET A 893 -18.54 16.28 -11.74
N VAL A 894 -19.01 15.69 -12.83
CA VAL A 894 -18.57 16.04 -14.20
C VAL A 894 -18.96 17.48 -14.53
N ILE A 895 -20.22 17.85 -14.31
CA ILE A 895 -20.72 19.21 -14.55
C ILE A 895 -19.93 20.24 -13.73
N GLY A 896 -19.70 19.99 -12.43
CA GLY A 896 -18.93 20.87 -11.57
C GLY A 896 -17.49 21.08 -12.05
N ALA A 897 -16.80 20.00 -12.42
CA ALA A 897 -15.45 20.06 -12.96
C ALA A 897 -15.37 20.77 -14.32
N GLU A 898 -16.33 20.55 -15.22
CA GLU A 898 -16.37 21.19 -16.54
C GLU A 898 -16.65 22.70 -16.45
N VAL A 899 -17.57 23.13 -15.58
CA VAL A 899 -17.80 24.56 -15.29
C VAL A 899 -16.55 25.18 -14.66
N TYR A 900 -15.92 24.52 -13.66
CA TYR A 900 -14.72 25.02 -12.99
C TYR A 900 -13.52 25.18 -13.95
N HIS A 901 -13.32 24.23 -14.87
CA HIS A 901 -12.27 24.37 -15.89
C HIS A 901 -12.58 25.46 -16.93
N ASN A 902 -13.85 25.62 -17.34
CA ASN A 902 -14.26 26.75 -18.18
C ASN A 902 -14.05 28.09 -17.45
N LEU A 903 -14.38 28.18 -16.17
CA LEU A 903 -14.15 29.36 -15.33
C LEU A 903 -12.68 29.71 -15.26
N LYS A 904 -11.79 28.72 -15.05
CA LYS A 904 -10.34 28.92 -15.12
C LYS A 904 -9.90 29.52 -16.45
N SER A 905 -10.48 29.08 -17.57
CA SER A 905 -10.19 29.61 -18.91
C SER A 905 -10.73 31.03 -19.13
N VAL A 906 -11.92 31.36 -18.60
CA VAL A 906 -12.47 32.74 -18.62
C VAL A 906 -11.60 33.67 -17.78
N ILE A 907 -11.28 33.29 -16.54
CA ILE A 907 -10.43 34.06 -15.63
C ILE A 907 -9.04 34.26 -16.23
N LYS A 908 -8.41 33.22 -16.79
CA LYS A 908 -7.10 33.34 -17.46
C LYS A 908 -7.12 34.38 -18.59
N LYS A 909 -8.20 34.42 -19.37
CA LYS A 909 -8.36 35.36 -20.49
C LYS A 909 -8.63 36.79 -20.04
N LYS A 910 -9.39 36.99 -18.95
CA LYS A 910 -9.84 38.32 -18.50
C LYS A 910 -8.92 38.98 -17.48
N TYR A 911 -8.28 38.20 -16.60
CA TYR A 911 -7.47 38.69 -15.47
C TYR A 911 -6.03 38.14 -15.45
N GLY A 912 -5.65 37.29 -16.42
CA GLY A 912 -4.30 36.74 -16.54
C GLY A 912 -4.09 35.42 -15.78
N GLN A 913 -2.87 34.89 -15.90
CA GLN A 913 -2.52 33.56 -15.36
C GLN A 913 -2.53 33.52 -13.82
N ASP A 914 -2.12 34.59 -13.14
CA ASP A 914 -1.97 34.59 -11.68
C ASP A 914 -3.33 34.61 -10.96
N ALA A 915 -4.36 35.18 -11.60
CA ALA A 915 -5.74 35.12 -11.14
C ALA A 915 -6.34 33.69 -11.17
N CYS A 916 -5.66 32.73 -11.81
CA CYS A 916 -6.03 31.31 -11.83
C CYS A 916 -5.42 30.51 -10.67
N ASN A 917 -4.71 31.17 -9.75
CA ASN A 917 -4.36 30.61 -8.45
C ASN A 917 -5.63 30.45 -7.59
N VAL A 918 -5.57 29.53 -6.63
CA VAL A 918 -6.72 29.11 -5.83
C VAL A 918 -6.52 29.45 -4.35
N GLY A 919 -7.60 29.80 -3.67
CA GLY A 919 -7.61 29.99 -2.22
C GLY A 919 -7.61 28.66 -1.45
N ASP A 920 -7.77 28.74 -0.13
CA ASP A 920 -7.80 27.60 0.81
C ASP A 920 -8.73 26.46 0.35
N GLU A 921 -9.84 26.81 -0.28
CA GLU A 921 -10.91 25.88 -0.65
C GLU A 921 -10.91 25.45 -2.13
N GLY A 922 -9.93 25.92 -2.90
CA GLY A 922 -9.79 25.59 -4.31
C GLY A 922 -10.55 26.50 -5.28
N GLY A 923 -11.41 27.41 -4.81
CA GLY A 923 -12.01 28.45 -5.66
C GLY A 923 -10.98 29.51 -6.08
N PHE A 924 -11.23 30.19 -7.20
CA PHE A 924 -10.32 31.20 -7.75
C PHE A 924 -10.46 32.55 -7.04
N ALA A 925 -9.37 33.33 -7.00
CA ALA A 925 -9.36 34.68 -6.44
C ALA A 925 -9.09 35.77 -7.52
N PRO A 926 -9.97 35.96 -8.52
CA PRO A 926 -9.80 36.98 -9.54
C PRO A 926 -9.94 38.40 -8.94
N ASN A 927 -9.28 39.38 -9.57
CA ASN A 927 -9.36 40.79 -9.17
C ASN A 927 -10.61 41.50 -9.75
N VAL A 928 -11.78 40.93 -9.45
CA VAL A 928 -13.10 41.49 -9.77
C VAL A 928 -13.36 42.78 -8.98
N GLN A 929 -14.09 43.71 -9.58
CA GLN A 929 -14.38 45.02 -9.01
C GLN A 929 -15.58 45.03 -8.04
N ASP A 930 -16.57 44.16 -8.28
CA ASP A 930 -17.71 43.95 -7.39
C ASP A 930 -18.25 42.51 -7.50
N ASN A 931 -19.28 42.23 -6.70
CA ASN A 931 -19.97 40.94 -6.68
C ASN A 931 -20.72 40.62 -8.00
N ASN A 932 -21.19 41.64 -8.74
CA ASN A 932 -21.91 41.45 -9.99
C ASN A 932 -20.95 41.00 -11.10
N GLU A 933 -19.72 41.54 -11.14
CA GLU A 933 -18.69 41.11 -12.08
C GLU A 933 -18.27 39.65 -11.84
N ALA A 934 -18.16 39.23 -10.57
CA ALA A 934 -17.92 37.82 -10.22
C ALA A 934 -19.02 36.90 -10.76
N LEU A 935 -20.29 37.28 -10.58
CA LEU A 935 -21.45 36.52 -11.04
C LEU A 935 -21.57 36.52 -12.58
N ASP A 936 -21.29 37.65 -13.26
CA ASP A 936 -21.30 37.72 -14.72
C ASP A 936 -20.18 36.85 -15.34
N VAL A 937 -18.99 36.81 -14.72
CA VAL A 937 -17.89 35.90 -15.10
C VAL A 937 -18.24 34.44 -14.85
N LEU A 938 -18.95 34.14 -13.76
CA LEU A 938 -19.43 32.79 -13.46
C LEU A 938 -20.50 32.31 -14.46
N MET A 939 -21.41 33.20 -14.86
CA MET A 939 -22.41 32.92 -15.89
C MET A 939 -21.76 32.65 -17.27
N GLU A 940 -20.74 33.41 -17.66
CA GLU A 940 -19.95 33.15 -18.88
C GLU A 940 -19.31 31.75 -18.87
N ALA A 941 -18.83 31.29 -17.71
CA ALA A 941 -18.26 29.96 -17.55
C ALA A 941 -19.31 28.83 -17.58
N ILE A 942 -20.47 29.05 -16.96
CA ILE A 942 -21.61 28.12 -16.99
C ILE A 942 -22.12 27.97 -18.42
N GLU A 943 -22.29 29.07 -19.17
CA GLU A 943 -22.72 29.04 -20.57
C GLU A 943 -21.73 28.27 -21.46
N LYS A 944 -20.42 28.55 -21.33
CA LYS A 944 -19.37 27.86 -22.10
C LYS A 944 -19.25 26.37 -21.81
N SER A 945 -19.63 25.92 -20.62
CA SER A 945 -19.70 24.49 -20.29
C SER A 945 -20.87 23.76 -20.95
N GLY A 946 -21.89 24.50 -21.44
CA GLY A 946 -23.14 23.94 -21.95
C GLY A 946 -24.18 23.58 -20.88
N HIS A 947 -23.87 23.74 -19.59
CA HIS A 947 -24.70 23.22 -18.49
C HIS A 947 -25.69 24.23 -17.87
N SER A 948 -25.96 25.37 -18.50
CA SER A 948 -26.86 26.43 -17.99
C SER A 948 -28.27 25.97 -17.59
N ALA A 949 -28.77 24.89 -18.20
CA ALA A 949 -30.06 24.29 -17.83
C ALA A 949 -30.01 23.49 -16.51
N LYS A 950 -28.84 22.95 -16.15
CA LYS A 950 -28.63 22.04 -15.01
C LYS A 950 -28.02 22.71 -13.77
N VAL A 951 -27.28 23.79 -13.96
CA VAL A 951 -26.56 24.50 -12.90
C VAL A 951 -27.41 25.65 -12.33
N LYS A 952 -27.29 25.84 -11.01
CA LYS A 952 -27.78 26.98 -10.22
C LYS A 952 -26.64 27.55 -9.39
N ILE A 953 -26.84 28.74 -8.83
CA ILE A 953 -25.83 29.44 -8.03
C ILE A 953 -26.22 29.43 -6.55
N GLY A 954 -25.21 29.32 -5.68
CA GLY A 954 -25.28 29.63 -4.27
C GLY A 954 -24.21 30.66 -3.90
N THR A 955 -24.31 31.27 -2.72
CA THR A 955 -23.25 32.13 -2.18
C THR A 955 -23.19 32.01 -0.67
N ASP A 956 -21.98 31.98 -0.12
CA ASP A 956 -21.73 32.41 1.25
C ASP A 956 -21.34 33.88 1.21
N VAL A 957 -22.11 34.68 1.92
CA VAL A 957 -21.90 36.11 2.06
C VAL A 957 -20.91 36.40 3.19
N ALA A 958 -20.95 35.64 4.29
CA ALA A 958 -20.25 35.89 5.56
C ALA A 958 -20.41 37.34 6.08
N ALA A 959 -21.65 37.85 6.13
CA ALA A 959 -21.92 39.28 6.32
C ALA A 959 -21.40 39.88 7.64
N SER A 960 -21.15 39.07 8.68
CA SER A 960 -20.48 39.53 9.92
C SER A 960 -19.08 40.10 9.67
N GLU A 961 -18.32 39.58 8.70
CA GLU A 961 -16.95 40.03 8.39
C GLU A 961 -16.90 41.50 7.90
N PHE A 962 -18.03 42.04 7.43
CA PHE A 962 -18.16 43.42 6.95
C PHE A 962 -19.31 44.21 7.59
N TYR A 963 -19.83 43.75 8.73
CA TYR A 963 -20.84 44.48 9.51
C TYR A 963 -20.22 45.46 10.50
N SER A 964 -20.66 46.72 10.48
CA SER A 964 -20.33 47.71 11.50
C SER A 964 -21.47 47.84 12.52
N ALA A 965 -21.27 47.28 13.72
CA ALA A 965 -22.23 47.40 14.82
C ALA A 965 -22.43 48.86 15.30
N GLU A 966 -21.43 49.72 15.12
CA GLU A 966 -21.52 51.16 15.45
C GLU A 966 -22.41 51.92 14.46
N ALA A 967 -22.22 51.71 13.16
CA ALA A 967 -22.98 52.37 12.10
C ALA A 967 -24.32 51.68 11.78
N LYS A 968 -24.48 50.41 12.19
CA LYS A 968 -25.55 49.49 11.79
C LYS A 968 -25.68 49.34 10.28
N THR A 969 -24.54 49.19 9.63
CA THR A 969 -24.41 49.03 8.17
C THR A 969 -23.38 47.98 7.80
N TYR A 970 -23.65 47.31 6.69
CA TYR A 970 -22.80 46.34 6.02
C TYR A 970 -22.00 47.04 4.91
N ASP A 971 -20.69 46.86 4.88
CA ASP A 971 -19.80 47.54 3.92
C ASP A 971 -19.36 46.61 2.78
N LEU A 972 -20.00 46.74 1.61
CA LEU A 972 -19.68 45.93 0.42
C LEU A 972 -18.33 46.25 -0.24
N ASP A 973 -17.53 47.14 0.36
CA ASP A 973 -16.15 47.46 -0.04
C ASP A 973 -15.22 47.53 1.18
N PHE A 974 -15.51 46.79 2.27
CA PHE A 974 -14.79 46.89 3.57
C PHE A 974 -13.26 46.73 3.48
N LYS A 975 -12.75 46.02 2.48
CA LYS A 975 -11.31 45.83 2.23
C LYS A 975 -10.63 47.08 1.64
N ASN A 976 -11.40 48.10 1.24
CA ASN A 976 -10.93 49.43 0.86
C ASN A 976 -10.97 50.37 2.09
N PRO A 977 -9.82 50.86 2.60
CA PRO A 977 -9.77 51.83 3.71
C PRO A 977 -10.48 53.16 3.42
N SER A 978 -10.86 53.42 2.17
CA SER A 978 -11.66 54.56 1.71
C SER A 978 -12.97 54.10 1.07
N SER A 979 -13.62 53.07 1.61
CA SER A 979 -14.94 52.60 1.15
C SER A 979 -15.97 53.75 1.10
N PRO A 980 -16.59 54.02 -0.06
CA PRO A 980 -17.46 55.15 -0.27
C PRO A 980 -18.87 54.89 0.29
N ALA A 981 -19.63 55.96 0.53
CA ALA A 981 -20.89 55.90 1.27
C ALA A 981 -21.95 54.98 0.62
N GLU A 982 -21.97 54.88 -0.71
CA GLU A 982 -22.89 54.05 -1.47
C GLU A 982 -22.63 52.54 -1.36
N MET A 983 -21.43 52.11 -0.91
CA MET A 983 -21.14 50.70 -0.65
C MET A 983 -21.65 50.23 0.72
N LYS A 984 -21.96 51.17 1.62
CA LYS A 984 -22.48 50.92 2.96
C LYS A 984 -24.00 50.79 2.91
N LYS A 985 -24.51 49.60 3.25
CA LYS A 985 -25.93 49.24 3.19
C LYS A 985 -26.51 49.05 4.59
N THR A 986 -27.68 49.61 4.86
CA THR A 986 -28.53 49.11 5.95
C THR A 986 -29.11 47.74 5.58
N ALA A 987 -29.54 46.94 6.56
CA ALA A 987 -30.10 45.61 6.31
C ALA A 987 -31.21 45.57 5.22
N PRO A 988 -32.20 46.50 5.18
CA PRO A 988 -33.19 46.51 4.10
C PRO A 988 -32.58 46.78 2.71
N GLN A 989 -31.61 47.68 2.62
CA GLN A 989 -30.92 47.98 1.34
C GLN A 989 -30.07 46.79 0.86
N LEU A 990 -29.56 45.97 1.79
CA LEU A 990 -28.83 44.74 1.49
C LEU A 990 -29.80 43.61 1.08
N ALA A 991 -30.95 43.51 1.74
CA ALA A 991 -32.05 42.61 1.34
C ALA A 991 -32.58 42.94 -0.08
N ASP A 992 -32.70 44.22 -0.43
CA ASP A 992 -33.05 44.67 -1.79
C ASP A 992 -31.96 44.34 -2.82
N TYR A 993 -30.69 44.46 -2.44
CA TYR A 993 -29.55 44.07 -3.28
C TYR A 993 -29.56 42.55 -3.58
N TYR A 994 -29.84 41.70 -2.59
CA TYR A 994 -30.03 40.27 -2.82
C TYR A 994 -31.29 39.95 -3.62
N LYS A 995 -32.41 40.65 -3.40
CA LYS A 995 -33.62 40.48 -4.21
C LYS A 995 -33.33 40.72 -5.70
N ALA A 996 -32.55 41.75 -6.05
CA ALA A 996 -32.11 42.00 -7.42
C ALA A 996 -31.23 40.87 -8.01
N TRP A 997 -30.42 40.19 -7.19
CA TRP A 997 -29.69 38.99 -7.64
C TRP A 997 -30.59 37.79 -7.91
N LEU A 998 -31.60 37.55 -7.08
CA LEU A 998 -32.59 36.49 -7.31
C LEU A 998 -33.41 36.72 -8.59
N ASP A 999 -33.45 37.95 -9.08
CA ASP A 999 -34.14 38.33 -10.32
C ASP A 999 -33.21 38.31 -11.55
N LYS A 1000 -31.90 38.61 -11.39
CA LYS A 1000 -30.89 38.60 -12.48
C LYS A 1000 -30.24 37.22 -12.70
N TYR A 1001 -30.03 36.43 -11.65
CA TYR A 1001 -29.18 35.23 -11.66
C TYR A 1001 -29.92 33.99 -11.13
N PRO A 1002 -29.53 32.77 -11.53
CA PRO A 1002 -30.21 31.53 -11.16
C PRO A 1002 -29.82 31.05 -9.73
N PHE A 1003 -29.94 31.93 -8.74
CA PHE A 1003 -29.70 31.62 -7.33
C PHE A 1003 -30.75 30.66 -6.76
N VAL A 1004 -30.30 29.72 -5.93
CA VAL A 1004 -31.18 28.82 -5.15
C VAL A 1004 -30.85 28.75 -3.66
N SER A 1005 -29.67 29.24 -3.25
CA SER A 1005 -29.27 29.34 -1.84
C SER A 1005 -28.46 30.60 -1.57
N ILE A 1006 -28.69 31.22 -0.41
CA ILE A 1006 -27.86 32.30 0.15
C ILE A 1006 -27.55 31.91 1.60
N GLU A 1007 -26.26 31.95 1.95
CA GLU A 1007 -25.71 31.65 3.27
C GLU A 1007 -25.17 32.95 3.90
N ASP A 1008 -25.44 33.10 5.19
CA ASP A 1008 -25.13 34.26 6.05
C ASP A 1008 -25.29 35.67 5.44
N PRO A 1009 -26.48 36.02 4.91
CA PRO A 1009 -26.78 37.34 4.32
C PRO A 1009 -26.72 38.53 5.30
N PHE A 1010 -26.74 38.30 6.61
CA PHE A 1010 -26.70 39.34 7.65
C PHE A 1010 -25.82 38.89 8.82
N ASP A 1011 -25.48 39.82 9.72
CA ASP A 1011 -24.62 39.54 10.87
C ASP A 1011 -25.23 38.47 11.80
N GLN A 1012 -24.36 37.66 12.42
CA GLN A 1012 -24.71 36.56 13.32
C GLN A 1012 -25.75 36.89 14.40
N ASP A 1013 -25.94 38.16 14.79
CA ASP A 1013 -27.02 38.59 15.70
C ASP A 1013 -28.00 39.65 15.14
N ASP A 1014 -28.01 39.92 13.83
CA ASP A 1014 -29.05 40.73 13.17
C ASP A 1014 -30.33 39.92 12.88
N TRP A 1015 -30.89 39.34 13.95
CA TRP A 1015 -32.05 38.45 13.94
C TRP A 1015 -33.29 39.06 13.25
N ASP A 1016 -33.45 40.37 13.30
CA ASP A 1016 -34.56 41.09 12.65
C ASP A 1016 -34.36 41.20 11.13
N ALA A 1017 -33.13 41.42 10.64
CA ALA A 1017 -32.83 41.40 9.22
C ALA A 1017 -33.06 40.01 8.59
N TYR A 1018 -32.56 38.96 9.25
CA TYR A 1018 -32.83 37.57 8.87
C TYR A 1018 -34.31 37.29 8.73
N LYS A 1019 -35.08 37.59 9.78
CA LYS A 1019 -36.53 37.40 9.82
C LYS A 1019 -37.27 38.18 8.73
N HIS A 1020 -36.87 39.43 8.48
CA HIS A 1020 -37.43 40.23 7.39
C HIS A 1020 -37.17 39.59 6.03
N PHE A 1021 -35.92 39.24 5.72
CA PHE A 1021 -35.54 38.63 4.45
C PHE A 1021 -36.18 37.23 4.26
N MET A 1022 -36.26 36.43 5.31
CA MET A 1022 -36.97 35.15 5.31
C MET A 1022 -38.47 35.30 5.00
N SER A 1023 -39.12 36.37 5.50
CA SER A 1023 -40.52 36.67 5.16
C SER A 1023 -40.71 37.14 3.71
N GLU A 1024 -39.71 37.79 3.11
CA GLU A 1024 -39.75 38.30 1.73
C GLU A 1024 -39.45 37.23 0.67
N VAL A 1025 -38.45 36.36 0.90
CA VAL A 1025 -37.92 35.45 -0.14
C VAL A 1025 -37.74 33.99 0.27
N GLY A 1026 -37.99 33.60 1.53
CA GLY A 1026 -37.68 32.26 2.04
C GLY A 1026 -38.41 31.09 1.35
N THR A 1027 -39.53 31.36 0.69
CA THR A 1027 -40.22 30.40 -0.20
C THR A 1027 -39.47 30.20 -1.52
N ARG A 1028 -38.92 31.27 -2.09
CA ARG A 1028 -38.21 31.31 -3.38
C ARG A 1028 -36.78 30.79 -3.31
N VAL A 1029 -36.06 31.08 -2.23
CA VAL A 1029 -34.63 30.73 -2.06
C VAL A 1029 -34.39 30.02 -0.72
N GLN A 1030 -33.39 29.14 -0.68
CA GLN A 1030 -32.85 28.66 0.59
C GLN A 1030 -32.10 29.80 1.29
N ILE A 1031 -32.36 29.98 2.59
CA ILE A 1031 -31.57 30.85 3.45
C ILE A 1031 -30.90 29.94 4.48
N VAL A 1032 -29.58 29.83 4.39
CA VAL A 1032 -28.75 29.02 5.28
C VAL A 1032 -28.23 29.92 6.39
N GLY A 1033 -28.29 29.44 7.64
CA GLY A 1033 -27.55 30.02 8.75
C GLY A 1033 -26.30 29.20 9.08
N ASP A 1034 -25.16 29.86 9.16
CA ASP A 1034 -23.85 29.33 9.54
C ASP A 1034 -23.39 29.97 10.87
N ASP A 1035 -22.75 31.14 10.88
CA ASP A 1035 -22.36 31.85 12.11
C ASP A 1035 -23.59 32.31 12.92
N LEU A 1036 -24.74 32.52 12.26
CA LEU A 1036 -26.04 32.70 12.93
C LEU A 1036 -26.38 31.52 13.87
N LEU A 1037 -26.01 30.30 13.51
CA LEU A 1037 -26.46 29.06 14.16
C LEU A 1037 -25.35 28.26 14.85
N VAL A 1038 -24.10 28.37 14.38
CA VAL A 1038 -22.88 27.64 14.79
C VAL A 1038 -23.09 26.15 15.07
N THR A 1039 -23.93 25.49 14.27
CA THR A 1039 -24.36 24.09 14.47
C THR A 1039 -24.94 23.80 15.88
N ASN A 1040 -25.36 24.83 16.63
CA ASN A 1040 -25.78 24.74 18.03
C ASN A 1040 -27.31 24.58 18.16
N PRO A 1041 -27.82 23.48 18.76
CA PRO A 1041 -29.26 23.24 18.93
C PRO A 1041 -30.04 24.38 19.62
N THR A 1042 -29.43 25.14 20.52
CA THR A 1042 -30.07 26.29 21.19
C THR A 1042 -30.26 27.48 20.24
N ARG A 1043 -29.28 27.78 19.36
CA ARG A 1043 -29.43 28.83 18.34
C ARG A 1043 -30.33 28.38 17.19
N VAL A 1044 -30.27 27.11 16.77
CA VAL A 1044 -31.25 26.50 15.85
C VAL A 1044 -32.68 26.64 16.38
N LYS A 1045 -32.91 26.30 17.66
CA LYS A 1045 -34.22 26.49 18.31
C LYS A 1045 -34.67 27.95 18.31
N LYS A 1046 -33.81 28.90 18.69
CA LYS A 1046 -34.13 30.34 18.63
C LYS A 1046 -34.48 30.79 17.21
N ALA A 1047 -33.73 30.32 16.21
CA ALA A 1047 -33.93 30.66 14.80
C ALA A 1047 -35.26 30.12 14.24
N LEU A 1048 -35.69 28.93 14.70
CA LEU A 1048 -37.01 28.37 14.47
C LEU A 1048 -38.12 29.20 15.14
N GLU A 1049 -37.93 29.62 16.39
CA GLU A 1049 -38.91 30.40 17.16
C GLU A 1049 -39.15 31.81 16.58
N VAL A 1050 -38.11 32.46 16.02
CA VAL A 1050 -38.26 33.80 15.40
C VAL A 1050 -38.52 33.79 13.89
N GLY A 1051 -38.27 32.66 13.21
CA GLY A 1051 -38.39 32.52 11.76
C GLY A 1051 -37.24 33.17 10.97
N ALA A 1052 -35.99 32.98 11.42
CA ALA A 1052 -34.82 33.67 10.87
C ALA A 1052 -34.33 33.15 9.50
N CYS A 1053 -34.36 31.83 9.28
CA CYS A 1053 -33.85 31.20 8.08
C CYS A 1053 -34.66 29.91 7.76
N ASN A 1054 -34.21 29.11 6.78
CA ASN A 1054 -34.86 27.85 6.41
C ASN A 1054 -33.91 26.69 6.13
N ALA A 1055 -32.63 26.84 6.49
CA ALA A 1055 -31.65 25.78 6.47
C ALA A 1055 -30.53 26.00 7.48
N LEU A 1056 -29.96 24.89 7.94
CA LEU A 1056 -28.79 24.82 8.80
C LEU A 1056 -27.55 24.49 7.97
N LEU A 1057 -26.44 25.22 8.15
CA LEU A 1057 -25.12 24.71 7.80
C LEU A 1057 -24.62 23.79 8.92
N LEU A 1058 -24.25 22.54 8.58
CA LEU A 1058 -23.83 21.53 9.55
C LEU A 1058 -22.31 21.33 9.49
N LYS A 1059 -21.58 22.08 10.34
CA LYS A 1059 -20.13 21.93 10.56
C LYS A 1059 -19.91 21.16 11.87
N VAL A 1060 -19.56 19.87 11.77
CA VAL A 1060 -19.40 18.99 12.96
C VAL A 1060 -18.44 19.52 14.02
N ASN A 1061 -17.43 20.33 13.65
CA ASN A 1061 -16.48 20.91 14.60
C ASN A 1061 -16.96 22.19 15.30
N GLN A 1062 -17.97 22.90 14.77
CA GLN A 1062 -18.62 24.01 15.49
C GLN A 1062 -19.38 23.51 16.72
N ILE A 1063 -19.91 22.28 16.67
CA ILE A 1063 -20.62 21.68 17.81
C ILE A 1063 -19.75 20.69 18.61
N GLY A 1064 -18.83 19.96 17.96
CA GLY A 1064 -17.77 19.19 18.64
C GLY A 1064 -18.12 17.74 19.00
N SER A 1065 -19.29 17.20 18.65
CA SER A 1065 -19.59 15.76 18.72
C SER A 1065 -20.55 15.32 17.61
N ILE A 1066 -20.50 14.02 17.26
CA ILE A 1066 -21.39 13.44 16.25
C ILE A 1066 -22.85 13.37 16.75
N THR A 1067 -23.06 13.08 18.03
CA THR A 1067 -24.41 13.06 18.63
C THR A 1067 -25.10 14.43 18.57
N GLU A 1068 -24.42 15.52 18.96
CA GLU A 1068 -25.03 16.85 18.91
C GLU A 1068 -25.22 17.36 17.46
N ALA A 1069 -24.35 16.95 16.52
CA ALA A 1069 -24.54 17.24 15.09
C ALA A 1069 -25.75 16.50 14.51
N ILE A 1070 -25.99 15.24 14.89
CA ILE A 1070 -27.19 14.48 14.54
C ILE A 1070 -28.45 15.15 15.13
N GLU A 1071 -28.38 15.67 16.36
CA GLU A 1071 -29.47 16.40 17.01
C GLU A 1071 -29.80 17.70 16.26
N ALA A 1072 -28.82 18.54 15.95
CA ALA A 1072 -29.01 19.79 15.22
C ALA A 1072 -29.60 19.55 13.80
N ALA A 1073 -29.06 18.57 13.08
CA ALA A 1073 -29.58 18.18 11.76
C ALA A 1073 -31.04 17.67 11.85
N THR A 1074 -31.33 16.81 12.82
CA THR A 1074 -32.66 16.21 12.97
C THR A 1074 -33.69 17.23 13.46
N MET A 1075 -33.32 18.16 14.34
CA MET A 1075 -34.18 19.29 14.74
C MET A 1075 -34.58 20.14 13.53
N SER A 1076 -33.61 20.48 12.68
CA SER A 1076 -33.85 21.25 11.45
C SER A 1076 -34.75 20.50 10.47
N GLN A 1077 -34.41 19.25 10.14
CA GLN A 1077 -35.20 18.41 9.22
C GLN A 1077 -36.65 18.21 9.70
N ASN A 1078 -36.85 17.98 11.01
CA ASN A 1078 -38.19 17.81 11.58
C ASN A 1078 -39.04 19.10 11.53
N ALA A 1079 -38.40 20.27 11.42
CA ALA A 1079 -39.05 21.56 11.18
C ALA A 1079 -39.23 21.90 9.68
N GLY A 1080 -38.87 20.98 8.78
CA GLY A 1080 -38.95 21.21 7.33
C GLY A 1080 -37.82 22.07 6.76
N TRP A 1081 -36.71 22.26 7.50
CA TRP A 1081 -35.53 22.97 7.02
C TRP A 1081 -34.59 22.06 6.24
N GLY A 1082 -33.87 22.65 5.29
CA GLY A 1082 -32.72 22.00 4.67
C GLY A 1082 -31.54 21.88 5.64
N VAL A 1083 -30.63 20.94 5.39
CA VAL A 1083 -29.37 20.83 6.15
C VAL A 1083 -28.23 20.65 5.16
N MET A 1084 -27.35 21.64 5.04
CA MET A 1084 -26.17 21.55 4.18
C MET A 1084 -24.98 21.12 5.02
N VAL A 1085 -24.49 19.90 4.80
CA VAL A 1085 -23.27 19.44 5.47
C VAL A 1085 -22.08 20.23 4.94
N SER A 1086 -21.15 20.63 5.83
CA SER A 1086 -20.05 21.52 5.48
C SER A 1086 -18.70 21.04 5.99
N HIS A 1087 -17.69 21.20 5.14
CA HIS A 1087 -16.28 21.36 5.49
C HIS A 1087 -15.99 22.61 6.35
N ARG A 1088 -14.70 22.83 6.65
CA ARG A 1088 -14.13 24.15 6.97
C ARG A 1088 -13.01 24.52 5.99
N SER A 1089 -12.51 25.75 6.06
CA SER A 1089 -11.38 26.19 5.23
C SER A 1089 -10.06 25.46 5.55
N GLY A 1090 -9.81 25.03 6.79
CA GLY A 1090 -8.72 24.10 7.12
C GLY A 1090 -9.20 22.64 7.16
N GLU A 1091 -9.19 21.94 6.04
CA GLU A 1091 -9.62 20.53 5.96
C GLU A 1091 -8.46 19.54 6.05
N THR A 1092 -8.79 18.25 6.24
CA THR A 1092 -7.85 17.13 6.21
C THR A 1092 -8.18 16.16 5.07
N GLU A 1093 -7.38 15.12 4.87
CA GLU A 1093 -7.72 14.02 3.95
C GLU A 1093 -9.00 13.27 4.37
N ASP A 1094 -9.41 13.37 5.64
CA ASP A 1094 -10.54 12.64 6.22
C ASP A 1094 -11.85 12.88 5.44
N SER A 1095 -12.52 11.81 5.02
CA SER A 1095 -13.74 11.88 4.21
C SER A 1095 -15.04 11.82 5.02
N PHE A 1096 -15.02 11.88 6.36
CA PHE A 1096 -16.17 11.58 7.23
C PHE A 1096 -17.47 12.31 6.82
N ILE A 1097 -17.39 13.58 6.43
CA ILE A 1097 -18.58 14.38 6.09
C ILE A 1097 -19.31 13.89 4.82
N ALA A 1098 -18.65 13.11 3.96
CA ALA A 1098 -19.29 12.44 2.81
C ALA A 1098 -20.20 11.28 3.25
N ASP A 1099 -19.76 10.48 4.22
CA ASP A 1099 -20.61 9.44 4.83
C ASP A 1099 -21.72 10.08 5.69
N LEU A 1100 -21.42 11.19 6.37
CA LEU A 1100 -22.37 11.93 7.20
C LEU A 1100 -23.56 12.49 6.41
N VAL A 1101 -23.33 13.14 5.27
CA VAL A 1101 -24.41 13.74 4.47
C VAL A 1101 -25.37 12.70 3.88
N VAL A 1102 -24.83 11.54 3.46
CA VAL A 1102 -25.64 10.42 2.96
C VAL A 1102 -26.39 9.75 4.12
N GLY A 1103 -25.74 9.51 5.26
CA GLY A 1103 -26.36 8.90 6.43
C GLY A 1103 -27.46 9.76 7.06
N LEU A 1104 -27.25 11.07 7.16
CA LEU A 1104 -28.29 12.03 7.61
C LEU A 1104 -29.36 12.31 6.55
N ARG A 1105 -29.19 11.79 5.31
CA ARG A 1105 -30.12 11.95 4.18
C ARG A 1105 -30.43 13.43 3.85
N THR A 1106 -29.45 14.33 3.97
CA THR A 1106 -29.73 15.78 3.94
C THR A 1106 -29.93 16.36 2.54
N GLY A 1107 -29.37 15.69 1.52
CA GLY A 1107 -29.52 16.07 0.11
C GLY A 1107 -28.59 17.18 -0.40
N GLN A 1108 -27.69 17.71 0.41
CA GLN A 1108 -26.79 18.79 0.01
C GLN A 1108 -25.51 18.90 0.87
N ILE A 1109 -24.38 19.19 0.23
CA ILE A 1109 -23.05 19.35 0.86
C ILE A 1109 -22.28 20.50 0.22
N LYS A 1110 -21.64 21.37 1.02
CA LYS A 1110 -20.52 22.19 0.54
C LYS A 1110 -19.20 21.62 1.08
N THR A 1111 -18.27 21.32 0.17
CA THR A 1111 -16.94 20.81 0.56
C THR A 1111 -15.83 21.33 -0.35
N GLY A 1112 -15.99 22.57 -0.84
CA GLY A 1112 -15.01 23.31 -1.65
C GLY A 1112 -15.11 23.05 -3.16
N ALA A 1113 -14.11 23.51 -3.90
CA ALA A 1113 -14.02 23.30 -5.35
C ALA A 1113 -13.81 21.83 -5.73
N PRO A 1114 -14.02 21.44 -7.01
CA PRO A 1114 -13.47 20.20 -7.56
C PRO A 1114 -11.94 20.30 -7.76
N CYS A 1115 -11.22 20.81 -6.75
CA CYS A 1115 -9.80 21.08 -6.75
C CYS A 1115 -9.25 20.98 -5.32
N ARG A 1116 -7.97 20.59 -5.19
CA ARG A 1116 -7.28 20.27 -3.93
C ARG A 1116 -7.81 19.00 -3.23
N SER A 1117 -6.90 18.19 -2.70
CA SER A 1117 -7.19 16.78 -2.34
C SER A 1117 -8.04 16.62 -1.08
N GLU A 1118 -8.00 17.57 -0.16
CA GLU A 1118 -8.83 17.61 1.05
C GLU A 1118 -10.32 17.91 0.75
N ARG A 1119 -10.60 18.45 -0.44
CA ARG A 1119 -11.95 18.69 -0.99
C ARG A 1119 -12.38 17.46 -1.78
N LEU A 1120 -11.51 17.04 -2.69
CA LEU A 1120 -11.72 15.88 -3.55
C LEU A 1120 -11.80 14.56 -2.76
N SER A 1121 -11.26 14.44 -1.54
CA SER A 1121 -11.41 13.21 -0.75
C SER A 1121 -12.87 12.93 -0.36
N LYS A 1122 -13.64 13.98 -0.02
CA LYS A 1122 -15.09 13.91 0.25
C LYS A 1122 -15.87 13.61 -1.03
N TYR A 1123 -15.61 14.36 -2.09
CA TYR A 1123 -16.28 14.15 -3.38
C TYR A 1123 -16.01 12.76 -3.98
N ASN A 1124 -14.76 12.26 -3.90
CA ASN A 1124 -14.42 10.90 -4.33
C ASN A 1124 -15.02 9.82 -3.41
N GLN A 1125 -15.25 10.12 -2.12
CA GLN A 1125 -15.97 9.22 -1.24
C GLN A 1125 -17.46 9.15 -1.59
N LEU A 1126 -18.10 10.27 -1.94
CA LEU A 1126 -19.48 10.28 -2.45
C LEU A 1126 -19.61 9.51 -3.78
N LEU A 1127 -18.61 9.56 -4.67
CA LEU A 1127 -18.57 8.70 -5.86
C LEU A 1127 -18.55 7.20 -5.52
N ARG A 1128 -17.75 6.78 -4.52
CA ARG A 1128 -17.72 5.39 -4.05
C ARG A 1128 -19.03 4.96 -3.39
N ILE A 1129 -19.64 5.84 -2.60
CA ILE A 1129 -20.92 5.55 -1.94
C ILE A 1129 -22.05 5.39 -2.97
N GLU A 1130 -22.09 6.23 -4.03
CA GLU A 1130 -23.05 6.04 -5.14
C GLU A 1130 -22.81 4.71 -5.89
N GLU A 1131 -21.54 4.33 -6.10
CA GLU A 1131 -21.15 3.07 -6.76
C GLU A 1131 -21.50 1.83 -5.91
N GLU A 1132 -21.26 1.88 -4.59
CA GLU A 1132 -21.58 0.82 -3.62
C GLU A 1132 -23.10 0.61 -3.46
N LEU A 1133 -23.87 1.72 -3.45
CA LEU A 1133 -25.33 1.69 -3.33
C LEU A 1133 -26.04 1.25 -4.62
N GLY A 1134 -25.49 1.60 -5.79
CA GLY A 1134 -26.11 1.33 -7.08
C GLY A 1134 -27.58 1.76 -7.13
N GLY A 1135 -28.50 0.80 -7.34
CA GLY A 1135 -29.94 1.05 -7.41
C GLY A 1135 -30.62 1.50 -6.10
N LEU A 1136 -29.90 1.50 -4.96
CA LEU A 1136 -30.37 2.05 -3.69
C LEU A 1136 -30.06 3.56 -3.53
N ALA A 1137 -29.20 4.11 -4.39
CA ALA A 1137 -28.92 5.53 -4.44
C ALA A 1137 -30.02 6.30 -5.19
N SER A 1138 -30.27 7.53 -4.75
CA SER A 1138 -31.07 8.53 -5.46
C SER A 1138 -30.39 9.89 -5.32
N TYR A 1139 -30.25 10.65 -6.40
CA TYR A 1139 -29.66 11.98 -6.34
C TYR A 1139 -30.72 13.02 -5.98
N ALA A 1140 -30.45 13.88 -5.00
CA ALA A 1140 -31.43 14.84 -4.49
C ALA A 1140 -31.88 15.87 -5.54
N GLY A 1141 -31.01 16.25 -6.46
CA GLY A 1141 -31.31 17.12 -7.61
C GLY A 1141 -32.06 18.39 -7.22
N VAL A 1142 -33.24 18.61 -7.83
CA VAL A 1142 -34.09 19.78 -7.55
C VAL A 1142 -34.73 19.76 -6.16
N ASP A 1143 -34.82 18.61 -5.51
CA ASP A 1143 -35.40 18.43 -4.18
C ASP A 1143 -34.38 18.57 -3.05
N PHE A 1144 -33.16 19.07 -3.32
CA PHE A 1144 -32.05 19.17 -2.37
C PHE A 1144 -32.38 19.85 -1.02
N ARG A 1145 -33.37 20.73 -0.95
CA ARG A 1145 -33.87 21.35 0.29
C ARG A 1145 -34.66 20.39 1.18
N SER A 1146 -35.32 19.38 0.60
CA SER A 1146 -36.18 18.41 1.30
C SER A 1146 -36.30 17.12 0.49
N PRO A 1147 -35.28 16.23 0.50
CA PRO A 1147 -35.27 15.04 -0.35
C PRO A 1147 -36.41 14.06 -0.04
N LYS A 1148 -37.04 13.54 -1.10
CA LYS A 1148 -38.18 12.62 -1.01
C LYS A 1148 -37.77 11.23 -0.54
#